data_AF-A0A1V2AYS3-F1
#
_entry.id   AF-A0A1V2AYS3-F1
#
_cell.length_a   1.000
_cell.length_b   1.000
_cell.length_c   1.000
_cell.angle_alpha   90.00
_cell.angle_beta   90.00
_cell.angle_gamma   90.00
#
_symmetry.space_group_name_H-M   'P 1'
#
loop_
_entity.id
_entity.type
_entity.pdbx_description
1 polymer ?
#
loop_
_entity_poly.entity_id
_entity_poly.type
_entity_poly.pdbx_seq_one_letter_code
_entity_poly.pdbx_strand_id
1 'polypeptide(L)'
;MKNYTICLLLLFHMYTGVAQKSGDFIEQTSYNEDKRGTPRTLQYHPEGHDFVCMNGKNRYTRALYGGPTAFRLETSDRPVFAAYIEKNSQHIGFWIDIPGKPSKWLDSTSFCEARYNAGKRTYFLKDKSWGKGELRISVLALYDKEGAIWKIDYNNMPAGSEISAGITKIRAQKLSRSGDMGADPPGVFEPADNPVYTSTCQLKTSGYILLNGLQLSATNVTAIYEATEKDRLQLAERIQIETPDPYINPIGGALVMAADGIWDGKSWLHGAIGWRMPLTGWRAAYAGDFLGWHDRARIHFDGYAASQVTTVPNTIPHPAQDTALDLARAVKQWGTPMYSNGYIARNPNRPDQMHHYDMNLVYIDELLWHLQWTGDLAYAKKIWPVITRHLAWEKRNFDPDNDGLYDAYACIWASDGLYYNSGAVTYSSAYNYRANTLAAAIAEKIGEDPQPYRTEAGKILTAINTRLWLKDKGHWAEYQDFMGLKRLHESAGVYTIYHTIDSDVPDAIQAFQATRYIDTEIPHIPVKAKGLKDEGYATISTSNWMPYTWSTNNVAFAEVMHTALAYFLAGRNVEGFRLFKSSVLDGMYLGDSPGNFGQISFYDAARGECYRDFGDAIGIASRLLIQGVFGIRPDALNNRVIIRPGFPEAWPFASLKTPDVTFQYKQEGTYDTYHIDTHFPILELQVPAKKDRIKSILVNGRPAKWRLSQAVAGYPLIAVTTQAYSADIVIEWEGSDIVIPSITGEQTTFKTVTQGDMTWLAAVPVQPVELVQSVQPAPAMHETYTAFSHVIPELCEPLNIDTQWNASVTDIFKNEYRSPRSPFTTLEIPLHGIGEWTHPKITANIDDAVLRKDTVLNTNIGVPFRTSGKASQKASGNESGNDTAKVSGNESPKDIAFTSLWDNYPDSIQIILNGHAERAYLLLAGSTNSMQSRIANGRVTITYTDGTKQIQDLINPETWCPIEQDYFTDTLAFKMHQPKPWRLHFKTGYVSQDLGSYLQIKGVYGREIEGGAGMLLDILLDAHKELKTLTLETLSNDVVVGLIAITLQRINK
;
A
#
# COMPACT_ATOMS: atom_id res chain seq x y z
N MET A 1 -58.80 4.00 -19.30
CA MET A 1 -59.06 3.26 -18.05
C MET A 1 -58.59 1.84 -18.26
N LYS A 2 -57.38 1.51 -17.82
CA LYS A 2 -57.05 0.79 -16.56
C LYS A 2 -56.90 -0.71 -16.86
N ASN A 3 -55.93 -1.46 -16.35
CA ASN A 3 -54.65 -1.21 -15.69
C ASN A 3 -54.12 -2.60 -15.27
N TYR A 4 -52.79 -2.79 -15.36
CA TYR A 4 -51.90 -3.66 -14.55
C TYR A 4 -52.31 -5.10 -14.20
N THR A 5 -51.42 -6.07 -14.49
CA THR A 5 -50.70 -6.89 -13.48
C THR A 5 -49.61 -7.72 -14.17
N ILE A 6 -48.38 -7.18 -14.21
CA ILE A 6 -47.12 -7.92 -14.30
C ILE A 6 -46.18 -7.24 -13.30
N CYS A 7 -46.02 -7.84 -12.10
CA CYS A 7 -44.96 -7.56 -11.13
C CYS A 7 -45.20 -8.44 -9.89
N LEU A 8 -44.62 -9.64 -9.84
CA LEU A 8 -44.52 -10.45 -8.62
C LEU A 8 -43.53 -11.61 -8.86
N LEU A 9 -42.24 -11.28 -8.90
CA LEU A 9 -41.11 -12.20 -8.65
C LEU A 9 -39.79 -11.42 -8.39
N LEU A 10 -39.91 -10.23 -7.79
CA LEU A 10 -38.80 -9.36 -7.34
C LEU A 10 -38.85 -9.04 -5.83
N LEU A 11 -39.64 -9.78 -5.06
CA LEU A 11 -39.82 -9.57 -3.62
C LEU A 11 -39.94 -10.94 -2.95
N PHE A 12 -38.81 -11.50 -2.51
CA PHE A 12 -38.68 -12.36 -1.32
C PHE A 12 -37.24 -12.85 -1.22
N HIS A 13 -36.34 -11.94 -0.82
CA HIS A 13 -35.19 -12.23 0.05
C HIS A 13 -35.07 -11.07 1.08
N MET A 14 -36.22 -10.67 1.64
CA MET A 14 -36.25 -10.01 2.95
C MET A 14 -36.05 -11.10 4.00
N TYR A 15 -34.80 -11.47 4.25
CA TYR A 15 -34.47 -12.02 5.55
C TYR A 15 -34.46 -10.85 6.54
N THR A 16 -35.26 -11.02 7.59
CA THR A 16 -35.25 -10.20 8.81
C THR A 16 -33.84 -9.77 9.15
N GLY A 17 -33.62 -8.45 9.12
CA GLY A 17 -32.38 -7.84 9.56
C GLY A 17 -32.13 -8.19 11.01
N VAL A 18 -31.28 -9.19 11.23
CA VAL A 18 -30.24 -9.01 12.23
C VAL A 18 -29.43 -7.84 11.69
N ALA A 19 -29.43 -6.71 12.39
CA ALA A 19 -28.53 -5.62 12.08
C ALA A 19 -27.14 -6.23 11.93
N GLN A 20 -26.61 -6.26 10.70
CA GLN A 20 -25.21 -6.50 10.47
C GLN A 20 -24.53 -5.45 11.36
N LYS A 21 -23.82 -5.90 12.41
CA LYS A 21 -23.07 -4.98 13.26
C LYS A 21 -22.28 -4.07 12.33
N SER A 22 -22.29 -2.76 12.57
CA SER A 22 -21.37 -1.85 11.90
C SER A 22 -19.96 -2.43 12.09
N GLY A 23 -19.41 -3.04 11.03
CA GLY A 23 -18.05 -3.55 11.03
C GLY A 23 -17.79 -5.05 10.81
N ASP A 24 -18.66 -5.80 10.12
CA ASP A 24 -18.22 -7.07 9.51
C ASP A 24 -17.43 -6.77 8.21
N PHE A 25 -16.18 -6.33 8.39
CA PHE A 25 -15.26 -6.06 7.29
C PHE A 25 -14.53 -7.36 6.93
N ILE A 26 -14.78 -7.92 5.74
CA ILE A 26 -14.04 -9.10 5.23
C ILE A 26 -12.51 -8.83 5.23
N GLU A 27 -12.13 -7.56 5.02
CA GLU A 27 -10.76 -7.05 5.08
C GLU A 27 -10.15 -7.11 6.48
N GLN A 28 -10.94 -7.19 7.56
CA GLN A 28 -10.43 -7.22 8.93
C GLN A 28 -10.18 -8.63 9.49
N THR A 29 -10.59 -9.69 8.78
CA THR A 29 -10.40 -11.08 9.25
C THR A 29 -9.01 -11.61 8.91
N SER A 30 -8.13 -11.72 9.91
CA SER A 30 -6.84 -12.38 9.78
C SER A 30 -6.95 -13.89 10.02
N TYR A 31 -6.38 -14.68 9.11
CA TYR A 31 -6.17 -16.13 9.29
C TYR A 31 -4.73 -16.48 9.70
N ASN A 32 -3.96 -15.48 10.16
CA ASN A 32 -2.55 -15.61 10.51
C ASN A 32 -2.25 -15.22 11.97
N GLU A 33 -3.27 -15.02 12.82
CA GLU A 33 -3.06 -14.58 14.21
C GLU A 33 -2.19 -15.56 15.03
N ASP A 34 -2.29 -16.86 14.76
CA ASP A 34 -1.46 -17.89 15.39
C ASP A 34 0.02 -17.81 14.98
N LYS A 35 0.32 -17.20 13.82
CA LYS A 35 1.68 -17.01 13.33
C LYS A 35 2.33 -15.71 13.81
N ARG A 36 1.54 -14.76 14.31
CA ARG A 36 2.02 -13.44 14.74
C ARG A 36 3.05 -13.56 15.86
N GLY A 37 4.20 -12.89 15.70
CA GLY A 37 5.29 -12.91 16.68
C GLY A 37 6.07 -14.24 16.74
N THR A 38 5.72 -15.24 15.94
CA THR A 38 6.48 -16.50 15.89
C THR A 38 7.77 -16.34 15.06
N PRO A 39 8.88 -17.00 15.45
CA PRO A 39 10.09 -16.99 14.63
C PRO A 39 9.84 -17.65 13.27
N ARG A 40 10.14 -16.93 12.18
CA ARG A 40 10.04 -17.47 10.82
C ARG A 40 11.18 -18.43 10.52
N THR A 41 10.98 -19.31 9.54
CA THR A 41 11.98 -20.25 9.03
C THR A 41 12.03 -20.16 7.52
N LEU A 42 13.21 -20.38 6.94
CA LEU A 42 13.37 -20.52 5.50
C LEU A 42 12.61 -21.76 5.00
N GLN A 43 11.47 -21.55 4.34
CA GLN A 43 10.57 -22.60 3.85
C GLN A 43 11.07 -23.20 2.54
N TYR A 44 11.61 -22.33 1.67
CA TYR A 44 12.13 -22.68 0.36
C TYR A 44 13.58 -22.22 0.22
N HIS A 45 14.38 -22.98 -0.52
CA HIS A 45 15.76 -22.66 -0.87
C HIS A 45 15.90 -22.54 -2.39
N PRO A 46 16.71 -21.60 -2.90
CA PRO A 46 16.98 -21.53 -4.32
C PRO A 46 17.95 -22.64 -4.74
N GLU A 47 17.64 -23.34 -5.84
CA GLU A 47 18.57 -24.24 -6.51
C GLU A 47 18.44 -24.07 -8.04
N GLY A 48 19.41 -23.40 -8.66
CA GLY A 48 19.27 -22.98 -10.06
C GLY A 48 18.09 -22.02 -10.23
N HIS A 49 17.07 -22.44 -10.97
CA HIS A 49 15.82 -21.70 -11.17
C HIS A 49 14.63 -22.27 -10.37
N ASP A 50 14.91 -23.12 -9.39
CA ASP A 50 13.88 -23.80 -8.60
C ASP A 50 13.76 -23.21 -7.20
N PHE A 51 12.51 -23.14 -6.72
CA PHE A 51 12.21 -23.02 -5.29
C PHE A 51 12.06 -24.43 -4.71
N VAL A 52 13.00 -24.83 -3.85
CA VAL A 52 13.10 -26.20 -3.31
C VAL A 52 12.67 -26.24 -1.85
N CYS A 53 11.79 -27.17 -1.51
CA CYS A 53 11.36 -27.44 -0.13
C CYS A 53 11.66 -28.89 0.25
N MET A 54 12.25 -29.08 1.44
CA MET A 54 12.55 -30.39 2.01
C MET A 54 11.55 -30.74 3.10
N ASN A 55 10.73 -31.76 2.87
CA ASN A 55 9.71 -32.25 3.80
C ASN A 55 8.68 -31.19 4.22
N GLY A 56 8.43 -30.19 3.37
CA GLY A 56 7.44 -29.14 3.60
C GLY A 56 6.04 -29.68 3.89
N LYS A 57 5.26 -28.92 4.65
CA LYS A 57 3.97 -29.36 5.18
C LYS A 57 2.82 -28.49 4.72
N ASN A 58 3.09 -27.39 4.01
CA ASN A 58 2.07 -26.46 3.61
C ASN A 58 1.21 -27.06 2.49
N ARG A 59 -0.09 -26.77 2.54
CA ARG A 59 -1.13 -27.34 1.68
C ARG A 59 -1.58 -26.30 0.66
N TYR A 60 -1.77 -26.72 -0.59
CA TYR A 60 -2.24 -25.89 -1.71
C TYR A 60 -1.42 -24.60 -1.83
N THR A 61 -0.10 -24.72 -1.77
CA THR A 61 0.85 -23.62 -1.70
C THR A 61 0.92 -22.83 -3.01
N ARG A 62 0.88 -23.51 -4.16
CA ARG A 62 1.10 -22.87 -5.46
C ARG A 62 0.08 -23.31 -6.51
N ALA A 63 -0.52 -22.33 -7.19
CA ALA A 63 -1.33 -22.55 -8.37
C ALA A 63 -0.46 -22.74 -9.62
N LEU A 64 -0.83 -23.71 -10.48
CA LEU A 64 -0.39 -23.83 -11.86
C LEU A 64 -1.53 -23.39 -12.77
N TYR A 65 -1.31 -22.33 -13.55
CA TYR A 65 -2.30 -21.74 -14.45
C TYR A 65 -2.35 -22.51 -15.78
N GLY A 66 -3.56 -22.78 -16.28
CA GLY A 66 -3.82 -23.55 -17.50
C GLY A 66 -4.32 -22.70 -18.66
N GLY A 67 -3.76 -21.51 -18.84
CA GLY A 67 -4.22 -20.52 -19.83
C GLY A 67 -5.21 -19.48 -19.27
N PRO A 68 -5.96 -18.78 -20.13
CA PRO A 68 -6.70 -17.56 -19.76
C PRO A 68 -8.01 -17.79 -18.98
N THR A 69 -8.34 -19.04 -18.66
CA THR A 69 -9.57 -19.37 -17.91
C THR A 69 -9.37 -19.20 -16.40
N ALA A 70 -10.43 -19.37 -15.62
CA ALA A 70 -10.31 -19.40 -14.17
C ALA A 70 -9.74 -20.74 -13.63
N PHE A 71 -9.62 -21.76 -14.49
CA PHE A 71 -9.08 -23.06 -14.09
C PHE A 71 -7.62 -22.95 -13.67
N ARG A 72 -7.30 -23.64 -12.59
CA ARG A 72 -5.92 -23.83 -12.13
C ARG A 72 -5.81 -25.12 -11.34
N LEU A 73 -4.61 -25.69 -11.34
CA LEU A 73 -4.25 -26.79 -10.47
C LEU A 73 -3.52 -26.25 -9.25
N GLU A 74 -4.13 -26.37 -8.07
CA GLU A 74 -3.46 -26.10 -6.79
C GLU A 74 -2.53 -27.27 -6.46
N THR A 75 -1.28 -26.96 -6.11
CA THR A 75 -0.24 -27.92 -5.73
C THR A 75 0.25 -27.61 -4.32
N SER A 76 0.79 -28.61 -3.62
CA SER A 76 1.26 -28.45 -2.24
C SER A 76 2.76 -28.75 -2.10
N ASP A 77 3.33 -28.63 -0.89
CA ASP A 77 4.70 -29.10 -0.59
C ASP A 77 4.84 -30.62 -0.63
N ARG A 78 3.71 -31.31 -0.65
CA ARG A 78 3.60 -32.75 -0.81
C ARG A 78 2.60 -33.07 -1.93
N PRO A 79 2.64 -34.28 -2.51
CA PRO A 79 1.85 -34.62 -3.69
C PRO A 79 0.35 -34.82 -3.36
N VAL A 80 -0.33 -33.69 -3.23
CA VAL A 80 -1.77 -33.55 -3.05
C VAL A 80 -2.20 -32.24 -3.70
N PHE A 81 -3.33 -32.30 -4.40
CA PHE A 81 -3.71 -31.28 -5.37
C PHE A 81 -5.17 -30.91 -5.26
N ALA A 82 -5.56 -29.80 -5.87
CA ALA A 82 -6.95 -29.50 -6.12
C ALA A 82 -7.14 -28.88 -7.51
N ALA A 83 -8.20 -29.28 -8.20
CA ALA A 83 -8.66 -28.60 -9.39
C ALA A 83 -9.61 -27.50 -8.96
N TYR A 84 -9.22 -26.24 -9.15
CA TYR A 84 -10.16 -25.14 -8.95
C TYR A 84 -11.02 -24.98 -10.19
N ILE A 85 -12.33 -25.09 -9.97
CA ILE A 85 -13.39 -24.76 -10.91
C ILE A 85 -14.45 -24.01 -10.10
N GLU A 86 -14.94 -22.89 -10.61
CA GLU A 86 -15.94 -22.09 -9.92
C GLU A 86 -17.14 -22.98 -9.52
N LYS A 87 -17.51 -22.96 -8.24
CA LYS A 87 -18.61 -23.75 -7.64
C LYS A 87 -18.47 -25.28 -7.72
N ASN A 88 -17.43 -25.82 -8.34
CA ASN A 88 -17.24 -27.28 -8.51
C ASN A 88 -15.79 -27.73 -8.33
N SER A 89 -15.05 -27.04 -7.45
CA SER A 89 -13.66 -27.37 -7.15
C SER A 89 -13.53 -28.77 -6.52
N GLN A 90 -12.47 -29.50 -6.88
CA GLN A 90 -12.26 -30.88 -6.47
C GLN A 90 -10.89 -31.08 -5.80
N HIS A 91 -10.87 -31.87 -4.74
CA HIS A 91 -9.66 -32.41 -4.13
C HIS A 91 -9.15 -33.61 -4.95
N ILE A 92 -7.83 -33.72 -5.10
CA ILE A 92 -7.17 -34.81 -5.81
C ILE A 92 -6.07 -35.39 -4.92
N GLY A 93 -6.27 -36.64 -4.49
CA GLY A 93 -5.36 -37.38 -3.63
C GLY A 93 -4.65 -38.50 -4.38
N PHE A 94 -3.42 -38.82 -3.96
CA PHE A 94 -2.61 -39.90 -4.51
C PHE A 94 -2.14 -40.83 -3.39
N TRP A 95 -2.25 -42.14 -3.61
CA TRP A 95 -1.75 -43.17 -2.69
C TRP A 95 -1.05 -44.29 -3.45
N ILE A 96 -0.24 -45.06 -2.73
CA ILE A 96 0.44 -46.23 -3.25
C ILE A 96 0.04 -47.48 -2.47
N ASP A 97 -0.21 -48.54 -3.22
CA ASP A 97 -0.47 -49.88 -2.74
C ASP A 97 0.77 -50.74 -2.99
N ILE A 98 1.29 -51.37 -1.95
CA ILE A 98 2.43 -52.28 -2.02
C ILE A 98 1.99 -53.64 -1.48
N PRO A 99 2.24 -54.75 -2.20
CA PRO A 99 1.83 -56.08 -1.75
C PRO A 99 2.28 -56.38 -0.32
N GLY A 100 1.32 -56.79 0.52
CA GLY A 100 1.58 -57.12 1.93
C GLY A 100 1.81 -55.92 2.87
N LYS A 101 1.53 -54.69 2.42
CA LYS A 101 1.60 -53.45 3.22
C LYS A 101 0.26 -52.71 3.17
N PRO A 102 -0.09 -51.91 4.20
CA PRO A 102 -1.24 -51.02 4.13
C PRO A 102 -1.01 -49.93 3.07
N SER A 103 -2.09 -49.51 2.40
CA SER A 103 -2.10 -48.38 1.47
C SER A 103 -1.53 -47.13 2.14
N LYS A 104 -0.74 -46.37 1.40
CA LYS A 104 -0.06 -45.19 1.93
C LYS A 104 -0.28 -43.97 1.05
N TRP A 105 -0.74 -42.87 1.64
CA TRP A 105 -0.83 -41.58 0.95
C TRP A 105 0.56 -41.05 0.60
N LEU A 106 0.72 -40.53 -0.62
CA LEU A 106 2.00 -40.01 -1.09
C LEU A 106 2.40 -38.74 -0.31
N ASP A 107 1.42 -37.98 0.18
CA ASP A 107 1.62 -36.81 1.04
C ASP A 107 1.97 -37.15 2.50
N SER A 108 2.06 -38.43 2.83
CA SER A 108 2.42 -38.95 4.16
C SER A 108 3.72 -39.78 4.10
N THR A 109 4.48 -39.66 3.02
CA THR A 109 5.78 -40.30 2.83
C THR A 109 6.84 -39.74 3.79
N SER A 110 7.76 -40.61 4.20
CA SER A 110 8.78 -40.25 5.20
C SER A 110 9.78 -39.21 4.70
N PHE A 111 9.95 -39.10 3.39
CA PHE A 111 10.79 -38.10 2.74
C PHE A 111 10.12 -37.58 1.47
N CYS A 112 10.09 -36.25 1.30
CA CYS A 112 9.63 -35.57 0.11
C CYS A 112 10.50 -34.34 -0.14
N GLU A 113 11.08 -34.25 -1.32
CA GLU A 113 11.64 -33.01 -1.86
C GLU A 113 10.66 -32.49 -2.91
N ALA A 114 10.20 -31.24 -2.76
CA ALA A 114 9.31 -30.58 -3.69
C ALA A 114 10.02 -29.40 -4.34
N ARG A 115 9.87 -29.24 -5.65
CA ARG A 115 10.44 -28.12 -6.42
C ARG A 115 9.35 -27.42 -7.20
N TYR A 116 9.34 -26.09 -7.16
CA TYR A 116 8.59 -25.27 -8.09
C TYR A 116 9.56 -24.62 -9.08
N ASN A 117 9.32 -24.86 -10.37
CA ASN A 117 10.02 -24.25 -11.49
C ASN A 117 8.94 -23.65 -12.41
N ALA A 118 8.85 -22.32 -12.48
CA ALA A 118 7.95 -21.54 -13.36
C ALA A 118 6.89 -22.38 -14.12
N GLY A 119 5.74 -22.64 -13.48
CA GLY A 119 4.59 -23.34 -14.09
C GLY A 119 4.61 -24.87 -13.95
N LYS A 120 5.61 -25.43 -13.28
CA LYS A 120 5.78 -26.87 -13.03
C LYS A 120 6.06 -27.14 -11.56
N ARG A 121 5.47 -28.21 -11.05
CA ARG A 121 5.79 -28.76 -9.72
C ARG A 121 6.40 -30.15 -9.88
N THR A 122 7.49 -30.45 -9.19
CA THR A 122 8.07 -31.79 -9.16
C THR A 122 8.27 -32.29 -7.73
N TYR A 123 8.16 -33.59 -7.55
CA TYR A 123 8.35 -34.26 -6.27
C TYR A 123 9.32 -35.42 -6.41
N PHE A 124 10.21 -35.57 -5.44
CA PHE A 124 11.03 -36.75 -5.24
C PHE A 124 10.72 -37.36 -3.88
N LEU A 125 10.21 -38.60 -3.89
CA LEU A 125 9.67 -39.26 -2.72
C LEU A 125 10.50 -40.49 -2.37
N LYS A 126 10.68 -40.68 -1.06
CA LYS A 126 11.16 -41.95 -0.49
C LYS A 126 10.33 -42.31 0.71
N ASP A 127 10.18 -43.61 0.93
CA ASP A 127 9.56 -44.11 2.13
C ASP A 127 10.33 -45.25 2.77
N LYS A 128 10.38 -45.26 4.10
CA LYS A 128 10.95 -46.38 4.87
C LYS A 128 10.37 -47.73 4.48
N SER A 129 9.09 -47.77 4.08
CA SER A 129 8.40 -48.99 3.64
C SER A 129 8.76 -49.45 2.21
N TRP A 130 9.45 -48.63 1.42
CA TRP A 130 9.77 -48.92 0.01
C TRP A 130 11.16 -49.53 -0.17
N GLY A 131 11.98 -49.62 0.89
CA GLY A 131 13.37 -50.09 0.78
C GLY A 131 14.23 -49.13 -0.04
N LYS A 132 14.68 -49.58 -1.23
CA LYS A 132 15.41 -48.73 -2.20
C LYS A 132 14.50 -48.04 -3.23
N GLY A 133 13.18 -48.23 -3.10
CA GLY A 133 12.21 -47.65 -4.00
C GLY A 133 12.14 -46.13 -3.89
N GLU A 134 12.02 -45.49 -5.05
CA GLU A 134 11.88 -44.04 -5.20
C GLU A 134 10.78 -43.74 -6.21
N LEU A 135 10.08 -42.63 -5.99
CA LEU A 135 9.11 -42.08 -6.93
C LEU A 135 9.49 -40.67 -7.32
N ARG A 136 9.39 -40.36 -8.62
CA ARG A 136 9.46 -39.01 -9.14
C ARG A 136 8.12 -38.65 -9.77
N ILE A 137 7.62 -37.47 -9.44
CA ILE A 137 6.37 -36.95 -10.00
C ILE A 137 6.65 -35.58 -10.59
N SER A 138 6.18 -35.33 -11.80
CA SER A 138 6.18 -33.99 -12.42
C SER A 138 4.78 -33.63 -12.87
N VAL A 139 4.35 -32.41 -12.56
CA VAL A 139 2.96 -31.97 -12.70
C VAL A 139 2.90 -30.67 -13.48
N LEU A 140 1.97 -30.61 -14.43
CA LEU A 140 1.67 -29.47 -15.30
C LEU A 140 0.16 -29.26 -15.38
N ALA A 141 -0.26 -27.99 -15.46
CA ALA A 141 -1.59 -27.64 -15.94
C ALA A 141 -1.57 -27.61 -17.47
N LEU A 142 -2.63 -28.12 -18.11
CA LEU A 142 -2.76 -28.07 -19.57
C LEU A 142 -3.08 -26.63 -19.99
N TYR A 143 -2.49 -26.17 -21.10
CA TYR A 143 -2.68 -24.80 -21.60
C TYR A 143 -3.80 -24.69 -22.65
N ASP A 144 -4.04 -25.78 -23.39
CA ASP A 144 -5.05 -25.84 -24.46
C ASP A 144 -6.48 -26.07 -23.96
N LYS A 145 -6.63 -26.53 -22.71
CA LYS A 145 -7.91 -26.85 -22.08
C LYS A 145 -7.77 -26.95 -20.56
N GLU A 146 -8.91 -26.89 -19.86
CA GLU A 146 -8.97 -27.10 -18.42
C GLU A 146 -8.60 -28.56 -18.06
N GLY A 147 -7.44 -28.74 -17.45
CA GLY A 147 -6.95 -30.06 -17.05
C GLY A 147 -5.52 -30.03 -16.55
N ALA A 148 -5.01 -31.20 -16.19
CA ALA A 148 -3.65 -31.36 -15.69
C ALA A 148 -3.09 -32.72 -16.08
N ILE A 149 -1.76 -32.81 -16.11
CA ILE A 149 -1.06 -34.06 -16.41
C ILE A 149 0.07 -34.29 -15.39
N TRP A 150 0.13 -35.50 -14.86
CA TRP A 150 1.18 -35.97 -13.96
C TRP A 150 2.01 -37.01 -14.71
N LYS A 151 3.32 -36.78 -14.82
CA LYS A 151 4.30 -37.81 -15.17
C LYS A 151 4.79 -38.47 -13.89
N ILE A 152 4.75 -39.79 -13.83
CA ILE A 152 5.13 -40.58 -12.65
C ILE A 152 6.16 -41.62 -13.07
N ASP A 153 7.35 -41.55 -12.46
CA ASP A 153 8.46 -42.46 -12.73
C ASP A 153 8.75 -43.33 -11.49
N TYR A 154 8.67 -44.64 -11.69
CA TYR A 154 9.03 -45.66 -10.71
C TYR A 154 10.51 -45.99 -10.82
N ASN A 155 11.23 -45.98 -9.69
CA ASN A 155 12.62 -46.42 -9.65
C ASN A 155 12.83 -47.40 -8.50
N ASN A 156 13.27 -48.63 -8.80
CA ASN A 156 13.55 -49.68 -7.82
C ASN A 156 12.41 -49.96 -6.81
N MET A 157 11.16 -49.71 -7.21
CA MET A 157 9.99 -49.93 -6.36
C MET A 157 9.76 -51.43 -6.11
N PRO A 158 9.22 -51.82 -4.93
CA PRO A 158 8.86 -53.22 -4.68
C PRO A 158 7.95 -53.77 -5.78
N ALA A 159 8.18 -55.02 -6.19
CA ALA A 159 7.40 -55.66 -7.24
C ALA A 159 5.91 -55.66 -6.89
N GLY A 160 5.07 -55.29 -7.86
CA GLY A 160 3.62 -55.17 -7.68
C GLY A 160 3.15 -53.87 -7.01
N SER A 161 4.04 -52.89 -6.79
CA SER A 161 3.63 -51.55 -6.35
C SER A 161 2.73 -50.88 -7.39
N GLU A 162 1.63 -50.27 -6.95
CA GLU A 162 0.66 -49.57 -7.80
C GLU A 162 0.29 -48.22 -7.19
N ILE A 163 0.31 -47.16 -8.01
CA ILE A 163 -0.16 -45.83 -7.61
C ILE A 163 -1.60 -45.69 -8.05
N SER A 164 -2.41 -45.20 -7.13
CA SER A 164 -3.80 -44.83 -7.37
C SER A 164 -3.97 -43.33 -7.15
N ALA A 165 -4.83 -42.72 -7.96
CA ALA A 165 -5.24 -41.33 -7.82
C ALA A 165 -6.76 -41.24 -7.80
N GLY A 166 -7.31 -40.30 -7.02
CA GLY A 166 -8.75 -40.14 -6.85
C GLY A 166 -9.19 -38.68 -6.73
N ILE A 167 -10.34 -38.38 -7.33
CA ILE A 167 -11.02 -37.08 -7.25
C ILE A 167 -12.20 -37.17 -6.28
N THR A 168 -12.34 -36.20 -5.38
CA THR A 168 -13.51 -36.03 -4.51
C THR A 168 -13.82 -34.54 -4.34
N LYS A 169 -15.04 -34.22 -3.91
CA LYS A 169 -15.40 -32.83 -3.56
C LYS A 169 -14.51 -32.31 -2.43
N ILE A 170 -14.24 -31.02 -2.47
CA ILE A 170 -13.59 -30.30 -1.37
C ILE A 170 -14.53 -30.18 -0.17
N ARG A 171 -13.96 -29.98 1.01
CA ARG A 171 -14.63 -29.84 2.30
C ARG A 171 -15.40 -28.52 2.38
N ALA A 172 -14.80 -27.44 1.88
CA ALA A 172 -15.42 -26.14 1.91
C ALA A 172 -16.69 -26.13 1.05
N GLN A 173 -17.79 -25.67 1.63
CA GLN A 173 -19.06 -25.52 0.93
C GLN A 173 -19.08 -24.28 0.03
N LYS A 174 -18.28 -23.27 0.40
CA LYS A 174 -18.13 -22.02 -0.33
C LYS A 174 -16.70 -21.51 -0.15
N LEU A 175 -16.16 -20.93 -1.21
CA LEU A 175 -14.89 -20.19 -1.20
C LEU A 175 -15.23 -18.70 -1.29
N SER A 176 -14.78 -17.87 -0.34
CA SER A 176 -15.10 -16.43 -0.31
C SER A 176 -14.19 -15.63 -1.22
N ARG A 177 -12.95 -16.11 -1.39
CA ARG A 177 -11.92 -15.52 -2.26
C ARG A 177 -11.28 -16.59 -3.12
N SER A 178 -12.10 -17.48 -3.68
CA SER A 178 -11.65 -18.51 -4.64
C SER A 178 -10.61 -19.50 -4.08
N GLY A 179 -10.54 -19.67 -2.76
CA GLY A 179 -9.56 -20.51 -2.08
C GLY A 179 -8.17 -19.87 -1.99
N ASP A 180 -8.11 -18.55 -2.03
CA ASP A 180 -6.84 -17.83 -1.92
C ASP A 180 -6.26 -17.89 -0.51
N MET A 181 -4.94 -17.99 -0.45
CA MET A 181 -4.19 -18.16 0.80
C MET A 181 -4.24 -16.88 1.64
N GLY A 182 -4.50 -17.04 2.95
CA GLY A 182 -4.63 -15.92 3.88
C GLY A 182 -5.89 -15.06 3.70
N ALA A 183 -6.71 -15.36 2.68
CA ALA A 183 -7.97 -14.68 2.40
C ALA A 183 -9.20 -15.58 2.58
N ASP A 184 -9.04 -16.89 2.34
CA ASP A 184 -9.97 -17.93 2.77
C ASP A 184 -9.35 -18.76 3.92
N PRO A 185 -10.17 -19.45 4.76
CA PRO A 185 -9.66 -20.28 5.84
C PRO A 185 -8.66 -21.37 5.36
N PRO A 186 -7.66 -21.74 6.18
CA PRO A 186 -6.75 -22.83 5.84
C PRO A 186 -7.48 -24.15 5.56
N GLY A 187 -7.02 -24.90 4.55
CA GLY A 187 -7.53 -26.24 4.25
C GLY A 187 -8.88 -26.28 3.52
N VAL A 188 -9.32 -25.18 2.90
CA VAL A 188 -10.59 -25.13 2.14
C VAL A 188 -10.67 -26.16 1.00
N PHE A 189 -9.53 -26.55 0.42
CA PHE A 189 -9.46 -27.58 -0.62
C PHE A 189 -9.26 -29.02 -0.08
N GLU A 190 -9.16 -29.22 1.24
CA GLU A 190 -9.11 -30.56 1.82
C GLU A 190 -10.38 -31.35 1.51
N PRO A 191 -10.35 -32.68 1.52
CA PRO A 191 -11.55 -33.48 1.38
C PRO A 191 -12.37 -33.48 2.69
N ALA A 192 -13.62 -33.92 2.59
CA ALA A 192 -14.41 -34.31 3.77
C ALA A 192 -13.75 -35.51 4.49
N ASP A 193 -14.05 -35.69 5.78
CA ASP A 193 -13.42 -36.74 6.61
C ASP A 193 -13.62 -38.17 6.07
N ASN A 194 -14.74 -38.40 5.39
CA ASN A 194 -15.04 -39.64 4.67
C ASN A 194 -15.26 -39.33 3.18
N PRO A 195 -14.19 -39.22 2.38
CA PRO A 195 -14.30 -38.82 0.98
C PRO A 195 -14.99 -39.90 0.14
N VAL A 196 -15.83 -39.46 -0.81
CA VAL A 196 -16.43 -40.32 -1.83
C VAL A 196 -15.78 -39.99 -3.16
N TYR A 197 -14.93 -40.89 -3.64
CA TYR A 197 -14.21 -40.69 -4.89
C TYR A 197 -15.13 -40.88 -6.09
N THR A 198 -15.25 -39.83 -6.91
CA THR A 198 -16.12 -39.78 -8.09
C THR A 198 -15.40 -40.21 -9.37
N SER A 199 -14.07 -40.17 -9.35
CA SER A 199 -13.21 -40.66 -10.42
C SER A 199 -11.92 -41.20 -9.79
N THR A 200 -11.46 -42.37 -10.25
CA THR A 200 -10.20 -42.97 -9.81
C THR A 200 -9.46 -43.58 -11.00
N CYS A 201 -8.14 -43.63 -10.93
CA CYS A 201 -7.33 -44.38 -11.88
C CYS A 201 -6.14 -45.02 -11.18
N GLN A 202 -5.57 -46.05 -11.82
CA GLN A 202 -4.44 -46.81 -11.32
C GLN A 202 -3.33 -46.82 -12.36
N LEU A 203 -2.09 -46.78 -11.89
CA LEU A 203 -0.89 -46.78 -12.70
C LEU A 203 0.11 -47.78 -12.11
N LYS A 204 0.37 -48.89 -12.83
CA LYS A 204 1.20 -50.02 -12.37
C LYS A 204 2.71 -49.86 -12.62
N THR A 205 3.08 -48.97 -13.53
CA THR A 205 4.45 -48.74 -13.98
C THR A 205 4.66 -47.25 -14.23
N SER A 206 5.87 -46.82 -14.60
CA SER A 206 6.08 -45.45 -15.06
C SER A 206 5.12 -45.11 -16.21
N GLY A 207 4.56 -43.90 -16.18
CA GLY A 207 3.55 -43.45 -17.14
C GLY A 207 2.93 -42.12 -16.73
N TYR A 208 1.73 -41.85 -17.22
CA TYR A 208 1.07 -40.57 -17.01
C TYR A 208 -0.34 -40.74 -16.46
N ILE A 209 -0.77 -39.78 -15.66
CA ILE A 209 -2.17 -39.61 -15.25
C ILE A 209 -2.66 -38.29 -15.84
N LEU A 210 -3.80 -38.31 -16.52
CA LEU A 210 -4.43 -37.16 -17.15
C LEU A 210 -5.73 -36.82 -16.42
N LEU A 211 -5.87 -35.56 -16.02
CA LEU A 211 -7.12 -34.94 -15.62
C LEU A 211 -7.72 -34.23 -16.84
N ASN A 212 -8.90 -34.67 -17.26
CA ASN A 212 -9.67 -34.03 -18.31
C ASN A 212 -11.17 -34.11 -17.97
N GLY A 213 -11.88 -32.99 -17.98
CA GLY A 213 -13.32 -32.96 -17.65
C GLY A 213 -13.66 -33.56 -16.27
N LEU A 214 -12.82 -33.29 -15.26
CA LEU A 214 -12.92 -33.88 -13.91
C LEU A 214 -12.89 -35.41 -13.87
N GLN A 215 -12.28 -36.05 -14.87
CA GLN A 215 -12.02 -37.49 -14.89
C GLN A 215 -10.52 -37.75 -14.90
N LEU A 216 -10.08 -38.75 -14.11
CA LEU A 216 -8.72 -39.26 -14.14
C LEU A 216 -8.61 -40.45 -15.08
N SER A 217 -7.55 -40.49 -15.87
CA SER A 217 -7.22 -41.64 -16.70
C SER A 217 -5.70 -41.88 -16.70
N ALA A 218 -5.30 -43.14 -16.59
CA ALA A 218 -3.92 -43.53 -16.84
C ALA A 218 -3.69 -43.58 -18.35
N THR A 219 -2.57 -43.02 -18.80
CA THR A 219 -2.18 -42.98 -20.21
C THR A 219 -0.67 -43.15 -20.35
N ASN A 220 -0.26 -43.73 -21.47
CA ASN A 220 1.15 -43.82 -21.87
C ASN A 220 1.46 -42.87 -23.04
N VAL A 221 0.54 -41.96 -23.37
CA VAL A 221 0.71 -40.99 -24.46
C VAL A 221 1.62 -39.85 -23.99
N THR A 222 2.90 -39.93 -24.36
CA THR A 222 3.92 -38.92 -24.02
C THR A 222 3.65 -37.55 -24.65
N ALA A 223 3.01 -37.54 -25.82
CA ALA A 223 2.81 -36.34 -26.64
C ALA A 223 2.06 -35.20 -25.92
N ILE A 224 1.09 -35.51 -25.05
CA ILE A 224 0.36 -34.48 -24.28
C ILE A 224 1.32 -33.78 -23.31
N TYR A 225 2.09 -34.57 -22.55
CA TYR A 225 3.04 -34.02 -21.58
C TYR A 225 4.15 -33.22 -22.27
N GLU A 226 4.71 -33.74 -23.36
CA GLU A 226 5.77 -33.06 -24.13
C GLU A 226 5.28 -31.74 -24.74
N ALA A 227 4.05 -31.71 -25.27
CA ALA A 227 3.44 -30.48 -25.78
C ALA A 227 3.23 -29.45 -24.65
N THR A 228 2.63 -29.86 -23.53
CA THR A 228 2.40 -28.97 -22.38
C THR A 228 3.71 -28.45 -21.77
N GLU A 229 4.73 -29.30 -21.64
CA GLU A 229 6.05 -28.87 -21.14
C GLU A 229 6.72 -27.89 -22.09
N LYS A 230 6.57 -28.07 -23.41
CA LYS A 230 7.06 -27.13 -24.42
C LYS A 230 6.35 -25.77 -24.31
N ASP A 231 5.03 -25.76 -24.19
CA ASP A 231 4.24 -24.53 -24.04
C ASP A 231 4.65 -23.79 -22.76
N ARG A 232 4.79 -24.52 -21.64
CA ARG A 232 5.30 -23.97 -20.38
C ARG A 232 6.69 -23.37 -20.53
N LEU A 233 7.64 -24.10 -21.14
CA LEU A 233 9.01 -23.61 -21.34
C LEU A 233 9.03 -22.33 -22.18
N GLN A 234 8.29 -22.31 -23.30
CA GLN A 234 8.19 -21.12 -24.14
C GLN A 234 7.68 -19.90 -23.36
N LEU A 235 6.73 -20.11 -22.45
CA LEU A 235 6.21 -19.07 -21.58
C LEU A 235 7.24 -18.66 -20.52
N ALA A 236 7.77 -19.61 -19.75
CA ALA A 236 8.70 -19.38 -18.64
C ALA A 236 10.03 -18.74 -19.07
N GLU A 237 10.53 -19.09 -20.25
CA GLU A 237 11.80 -18.60 -20.80
C GLU A 237 11.69 -17.22 -21.45
N ARG A 238 10.53 -16.56 -21.36
CA ARG A 238 10.33 -15.20 -21.88
C ARG A 238 11.22 -14.19 -21.17
N ILE A 239 11.43 -14.35 -19.87
CA ILE A 239 12.31 -13.52 -19.05
C ILE A 239 13.32 -14.43 -18.35
N GLN A 240 14.56 -14.39 -18.81
CA GLN A 240 15.65 -15.23 -18.29
C GLN A 240 16.65 -14.35 -17.56
N ILE A 241 17.02 -14.76 -16.35
CA ILE A 241 17.91 -14.02 -15.46
C ILE A 241 18.98 -14.94 -14.93
N GLU A 242 20.21 -14.47 -14.96
CA GLU A 242 21.32 -15.13 -14.29
C GLU A 242 22.13 -14.10 -13.51
N THR A 243 22.26 -14.33 -12.21
CA THR A 243 22.96 -13.46 -11.27
C THR A 243 23.73 -14.30 -10.25
N PRO A 244 24.71 -13.70 -9.54
CA PRO A 244 25.41 -14.31 -8.42
C PRO A 244 24.50 -14.58 -7.23
N ASP A 245 23.33 -13.94 -7.15
CA ASP A 245 22.38 -14.12 -6.07
C ASP A 245 21.34 -15.20 -6.42
N PRO A 246 21.45 -16.41 -5.84
CA PRO A 246 20.60 -17.52 -6.23
C PRO A 246 19.12 -17.26 -5.92
N TYR A 247 18.80 -16.35 -5.00
CA TYR A 247 17.41 -16.00 -4.68
C TYR A 247 16.70 -15.24 -5.82
N ILE A 248 17.47 -14.64 -6.74
CA ILE A 248 16.95 -13.79 -7.82
C ILE A 248 16.69 -14.58 -9.11
N ASN A 249 17.50 -15.60 -9.40
CA ASN A 249 17.45 -16.35 -10.66
C ASN A 249 16.09 -17.02 -10.98
N PRO A 250 15.30 -17.52 -10.00
CA PRO A 250 13.98 -18.08 -10.27
C PRO A 250 12.88 -17.05 -10.61
N ILE A 251 13.10 -15.76 -10.31
CA ILE A 251 12.04 -14.74 -10.30
C ILE A 251 11.49 -14.46 -11.70
N GLY A 252 12.33 -14.41 -12.73
CA GLY A 252 11.92 -14.09 -14.10
C GLY A 252 10.80 -15.01 -14.60
N GLY A 253 11.03 -16.32 -14.56
CA GLY A 253 10.01 -17.30 -14.96
C GLY A 253 8.78 -17.31 -14.05
N ALA A 254 8.96 -17.17 -12.73
CA ALA A 254 7.84 -17.11 -11.79
C ALA A 254 6.92 -15.90 -12.04
N LEU A 255 7.51 -14.75 -12.36
CA LEU A 255 6.80 -13.52 -12.70
C LEU A 255 5.98 -13.68 -13.97
N VAL A 256 6.57 -14.28 -15.01
CA VAL A 256 5.85 -14.53 -16.27
C VAL A 256 4.66 -15.46 -16.08
N MET A 257 4.78 -16.50 -15.24
CA MET A 257 3.64 -17.38 -14.92
C MET A 257 2.53 -16.64 -14.16
N ALA A 258 2.90 -15.80 -13.19
CA ALA A 258 1.94 -15.02 -12.43
C ALA A 258 1.21 -14.01 -13.34
N ALA A 259 1.95 -13.33 -14.23
CA ALA A 259 1.40 -12.43 -15.23
C ALA A 259 0.45 -13.15 -16.20
N ASP A 260 0.80 -14.33 -16.71
CA ASP A 260 -0.13 -15.12 -17.54
C ASP A 260 -1.39 -15.53 -16.76
N GLY A 261 -1.26 -15.81 -15.45
CA GLY A 261 -2.39 -16.12 -14.57
C GLY A 261 -3.40 -14.98 -14.39
N ILE A 262 -2.99 -13.72 -14.57
CA ILE A 262 -3.88 -12.54 -14.56
C ILE A 262 -4.35 -12.12 -15.96
N TRP A 263 -4.02 -12.86 -17.02
CA TRP A 263 -4.51 -12.58 -18.37
C TRP A 263 -5.78 -13.38 -18.68
N ASP A 264 -6.89 -12.71 -19.02
CA ASP A 264 -8.16 -13.40 -19.35
C ASP A 264 -8.39 -13.60 -20.86
N GLY A 265 -7.38 -13.31 -21.69
CA GLY A 265 -7.52 -13.30 -23.15
C GLY A 265 -7.92 -11.95 -23.74
N LYS A 266 -8.31 -10.96 -22.91
CA LYS A 266 -8.78 -9.63 -23.35
C LYS A 266 -8.22 -8.49 -22.51
N SER A 267 -7.93 -8.71 -21.25
CA SER A 267 -7.48 -7.71 -20.30
C SER A 267 -6.66 -8.33 -19.17
N TRP A 268 -5.74 -7.54 -18.63
CA TRP A 268 -5.08 -7.81 -17.36
C TRP A 268 -6.08 -7.64 -16.21
N LEU A 269 -6.20 -8.67 -15.38
CA LEU A 269 -7.12 -8.75 -14.25
C LEU A 269 -6.47 -8.23 -12.96
N HIS A 270 -7.31 -7.88 -11.99
CA HIS A 270 -6.85 -7.37 -10.71
C HIS A 270 -6.15 -8.43 -9.82
N GLY A 271 -6.39 -9.73 -10.05
CA GLY A 271 -5.66 -10.82 -9.40
C GLY A 271 -5.84 -12.15 -10.12
N ALA A 272 -4.97 -13.13 -9.84
CA ALA A 272 -5.02 -14.43 -10.50
C ALA A 272 -5.97 -15.42 -9.80
N ILE A 273 -6.18 -15.22 -8.49
CA ILE A 273 -6.97 -16.11 -7.62
C ILE A 273 -8.06 -15.30 -6.91
N GLY A 274 -7.70 -14.60 -5.84
CA GLY A 274 -8.53 -13.55 -5.26
C GLY A 274 -8.67 -12.40 -6.24
N TRP A 275 -9.83 -11.76 -6.27
CA TRP A 275 -10.08 -10.59 -7.12
C TRP A 275 -9.84 -10.82 -8.63
N ARG A 276 -10.03 -12.05 -9.11
CA ARG A 276 -9.91 -12.40 -10.54
C ARG A 276 -11.04 -11.82 -11.39
N MET A 277 -10.96 -10.52 -11.65
CA MET A 277 -11.94 -9.75 -12.42
C MET A 277 -11.30 -8.54 -13.12
N PRO A 278 -11.90 -8.06 -14.22
CA PRO A 278 -11.47 -6.81 -14.84
C PRO A 278 -11.78 -5.62 -13.94
N LEU A 279 -10.81 -4.72 -13.81
CA LEU A 279 -10.96 -3.40 -13.21
C LEU A 279 -10.04 -2.44 -13.99
N THR A 280 -10.60 -1.31 -14.45
CA THR A 280 -9.84 -0.28 -15.16
C THR A 280 -8.66 0.21 -14.34
N GLY A 281 -7.50 0.39 -15.00
CA GLY A 281 -6.36 1.16 -14.50
C GLY A 281 -5.89 0.79 -13.10
N TRP A 282 -5.87 -0.48 -12.75
CA TRP A 282 -4.99 -0.95 -11.68
C TRP A 282 -3.64 -1.31 -12.28
N ARG A 283 -2.59 -1.38 -11.46
CA ARG A 283 -1.20 -1.49 -11.94
C ARG A 283 -0.84 -2.81 -12.65
N ALA A 284 -1.82 -3.66 -12.95
CA ALA A 284 -1.63 -4.95 -13.58
C ALA A 284 -1.17 -4.83 -15.05
N ALA A 285 -1.58 -3.80 -15.79
CA ALA A 285 -1.35 -3.73 -17.23
C ALA A 285 0.11 -3.42 -17.58
N TYR A 286 0.90 -2.87 -16.65
CA TYR A 286 2.35 -2.78 -16.79
C TYR A 286 3.00 -4.13 -17.14
N ALA A 287 2.44 -5.26 -16.71
CA ALA A 287 2.96 -6.58 -17.07
C ALA A 287 3.03 -6.82 -18.59
N GLY A 288 2.15 -6.18 -19.38
CA GLY A 288 2.12 -6.32 -20.82
C GLY A 288 3.44 -5.92 -21.48
N ASP A 289 3.75 -4.63 -21.50
CA ASP A 289 4.94 -4.15 -22.21
C ASP A 289 6.25 -4.52 -21.52
N PHE A 290 6.29 -4.52 -20.18
CA PHE A 290 7.53 -4.82 -19.45
C PHE A 290 7.94 -6.29 -19.53
N LEU A 291 7.01 -7.20 -19.83
CA LEU A 291 7.32 -8.59 -20.15
C LEU A 291 7.34 -8.83 -21.67
N GLY A 292 7.22 -7.79 -22.50
CA GLY A 292 7.30 -7.83 -23.96
C GLY A 292 6.04 -8.33 -24.67
N TRP A 293 4.88 -8.44 -24.01
CA TRP A 293 3.59 -8.75 -24.62
C TRP A 293 2.85 -7.50 -25.13
N HIS A 294 3.49 -6.77 -26.03
CA HIS A 294 2.94 -5.54 -26.62
C HIS A 294 1.59 -5.76 -27.33
N ASP A 295 1.36 -6.96 -27.85
CA ASP A 295 0.10 -7.38 -28.46
C ASP A 295 -1.03 -7.50 -27.43
N ARG A 296 -0.78 -8.18 -26.30
CA ARG A 296 -1.74 -8.26 -25.18
C ARG A 296 -2.01 -6.88 -24.58
N ALA A 297 -0.96 -6.06 -24.45
CA ALA A 297 -1.08 -4.68 -24.01
C ALA A 297 -2.02 -3.88 -24.92
N ARG A 298 -1.84 -3.97 -26.25
CA ARG A 298 -2.72 -3.30 -27.22
C ARG A 298 -4.18 -3.74 -27.13
N ILE A 299 -4.44 -5.04 -26.92
CA ILE A 299 -5.80 -5.56 -26.73
C ILE A 299 -6.44 -4.96 -25.46
N HIS A 300 -5.70 -4.92 -24.35
CA HIS A 300 -6.16 -4.31 -23.09
C HIS A 300 -6.50 -2.82 -23.28
N PHE A 301 -5.58 -2.04 -23.85
CA PHE A 301 -5.78 -0.60 -24.08
C PHE A 301 -6.94 -0.32 -25.04
N ASP A 302 -7.04 -1.04 -26.16
CA ASP A 302 -8.17 -0.87 -27.07
C ASP A 302 -9.52 -1.18 -26.40
N GLY A 303 -9.57 -2.19 -25.52
CA GLY A 303 -10.77 -2.56 -24.78
C GLY A 303 -11.26 -1.46 -23.83
N TYR A 304 -10.36 -0.84 -23.07
CA TYR A 304 -10.72 0.25 -22.14
C TYR A 304 -10.89 1.60 -22.85
N ALA A 305 -10.16 1.86 -23.93
CA ALA A 305 -10.41 2.99 -24.82
C ALA A 305 -11.86 2.99 -25.35
N ALA A 306 -12.39 1.81 -25.71
CA ALA A 306 -13.78 1.64 -26.11
C ALA A 306 -14.79 1.84 -24.96
N SER A 307 -14.33 1.86 -23.71
CA SER A 307 -15.12 2.16 -22.51
C SER A 307 -15.09 3.63 -22.10
N GLN A 308 -14.34 4.48 -22.82
CA GLN A 308 -14.35 5.92 -22.56
C GLN A 308 -15.69 6.54 -22.98
N VAL A 309 -16.30 7.28 -22.06
CA VAL A 309 -17.56 7.99 -22.26
C VAL A 309 -17.32 9.20 -23.16
N THR A 310 -18.11 9.32 -24.24
CA THR A 310 -17.94 10.37 -25.26
C THR A 310 -19.23 11.13 -25.61
N THR A 311 -20.38 10.68 -25.12
CA THR A 311 -21.70 11.22 -25.48
C THR A 311 -22.50 11.76 -24.29
N VAL A 312 -21.90 11.83 -23.10
CA VAL A 312 -22.55 12.30 -21.87
C VAL A 312 -21.88 13.62 -21.44
N PRO A 313 -22.43 14.79 -21.83
CA PRO A 313 -21.86 16.07 -21.40
C PRO A 313 -21.99 16.24 -19.89
N ASN A 314 -21.11 17.05 -19.29
CA ASN A 314 -21.26 17.49 -17.92
C ASN A 314 -22.45 18.48 -17.83
N THR A 315 -23.53 18.09 -17.16
CA THR A 315 -24.75 18.89 -17.00
C THR A 315 -25.09 19.17 -15.54
N ILE A 316 -24.40 18.52 -14.60
CA ILE A 316 -24.57 18.68 -13.16
C ILE A 316 -23.25 19.26 -12.63
N PRO A 317 -23.25 20.45 -12.02
CA PRO A 317 -22.01 21.06 -11.55
C PRO A 317 -21.46 20.35 -10.30
N HIS A 318 -20.23 20.69 -9.95
CA HIS A 318 -19.66 20.40 -8.63
C HIS A 318 -20.55 20.94 -7.49
N PRO A 319 -20.47 20.37 -6.27
CA PRO A 319 -19.60 19.25 -5.85
C PRO A 319 -20.19 17.84 -6.10
N ALA A 320 -21.43 17.69 -6.58
CA ALA A 320 -22.04 16.39 -6.92
C ALA A 320 -21.76 15.20 -5.95
N GLN A 321 -21.71 15.45 -4.64
CA GLN A 321 -21.52 14.42 -3.61
C GLN A 321 -22.80 13.60 -3.37
N ASP A 322 -22.64 12.35 -2.95
CA ASP A 322 -23.72 11.38 -2.70
C ASP A 322 -24.31 11.55 -1.29
N THR A 323 -25.54 12.08 -1.22
CA THR A 323 -26.26 12.26 0.05
C THR A 323 -26.68 10.94 0.71
N ALA A 324 -26.78 9.84 -0.04
CA ALA A 324 -27.09 8.53 0.54
C ALA A 324 -25.88 7.96 1.32
N LEU A 325 -24.69 8.45 1.01
CA LEU A 325 -23.41 8.01 1.57
C LEU A 325 -22.73 9.13 2.37
N ASP A 326 -23.55 9.96 3.02
CA ASP A 326 -23.13 11.01 3.94
C ASP A 326 -22.07 11.94 3.36
N LEU A 327 -22.22 12.25 2.06
CA LEU A 327 -21.35 13.12 1.28
C LEU A 327 -19.90 12.65 1.16
N ALA A 328 -19.57 11.42 1.54
CA ALA A 328 -18.19 10.94 1.57
C ALA A 328 -17.59 10.70 0.17
N ARG A 329 -18.42 10.63 -0.88
CA ARG A 329 -17.98 10.41 -2.27
C ARG A 329 -18.99 10.92 -3.30
N ALA A 330 -18.60 10.99 -4.58
CA ALA A 330 -19.40 11.41 -5.71
C ALA A 330 -20.63 10.52 -5.93
N VAL A 331 -21.76 11.15 -6.29
CA VAL A 331 -22.99 10.44 -6.65
C VAL A 331 -22.85 9.76 -8.01
N LYS A 332 -23.22 8.48 -8.09
CA LYS A 332 -23.24 7.69 -9.34
C LYS A 332 -24.42 8.08 -10.24
N GLN A 333 -24.27 9.21 -10.93
CA GLN A 333 -25.27 9.75 -11.85
C GLN A 333 -24.61 10.30 -13.11
N TRP A 334 -25.13 9.92 -14.29
CA TRP A 334 -24.62 10.42 -15.56
C TRP A 334 -24.84 11.94 -15.65
N GLY A 335 -23.84 12.65 -16.15
CA GLY A 335 -23.84 14.09 -16.30
C GLY A 335 -23.23 14.85 -15.12
N THR A 336 -22.80 14.18 -14.03
CA THR A 336 -21.91 14.78 -13.03
C THR A 336 -20.51 14.99 -13.60
N PRO A 337 -19.64 15.77 -12.93
CA PRO A 337 -18.27 15.97 -13.40
C PRO A 337 -17.56 14.62 -13.60
N MET A 338 -17.62 13.74 -12.59
CA MET A 338 -16.99 12.42 -12.61
C MET A 338 -17.58 11.53 -13.71
N TYR A 339 -18.91 11.44 -13.81
CA TYR A 339 -19.59 10.54 -14.75
C TYR A 339 -20.07 11.28 -16.00
N SER A 340 -19.12 11.84 -16.75
CA SER A 340 -19.34 12.55 -18.00
C SER A 340 -18.19 12.30 -19.00
N ASN A 341 -18.19 13.01 -20.13
CA ASN A 341 -17.21 12.85 -21.20
C ASN A 341 -15.76 12.84 -20.70
N GLY A 342 -15.04 11.76 -21.03
CA GLY A 342 -13.66 11.47 -20.63
C GLY A 342 -13.52 10.37 -19.57
N TYR A 343 -14.56 10.09 -18.79
CA TYR A 343 -14.60 8.97 -17.84
C TYR A 343 -14.40 7.61 -18.54
N ILE A 344 -13.55 6.71 -18.01
CA ILE A 344 -13.40 5.35 -18.51
C ILE A 344 -14.12 4.40 -17.56
N ALA A 345 -15.15 3.73 -18.10
CA ALA A 345 -15.99 2.84 -17.33
C ALA A 345 -15.27 1.55 -16.89
N ARG A 346 -15.84 0.88 -15.88
CA ARG A 346 -15.22 -0.21 -15.08
C ARG A 346 -14.61 -1.36 -15.90
N ASN A 347 -15.31 -1.77 -16.94
CA ASN A 347 -15.03 -3.00 -17.68
C ASN A 347 -14.71 -2.66 -19.14
N PRO A 348 -13.86 -3.44 -19.82
CA PRO A 348 -13.52 -3.19 -21.22
C PRO A 348 -14.74 -3.34 -22.13
N ASN A 349 -14.86 -2.46 -23.13
CA ASN A 349 -15.96 -2.35 -24.09
C ASN A 349 -17.34 -2.06 -23.47
N ARG A 350 -17.39 -1.45 -22.28
CA ARG A 350 -18.62 -1.20 -21.50
C ARG A 350 -18.68 0.23 -20.98
N PRO A 351 -18.92 1.23 -21.85
CA PRO A 351 -18.99 2.65 -21.46
C PRO A 351 -20.20 2.98 -20.55
N ASP A 352 -21.06 2.00 -20.28
CA ASP A 352 -22.30 2.12 -19.50
C ASP A 352 -22.14 1.78 -18.01
N GLN A 353 -20.94 1.39 -17.55
CA GLN A 353 -20.74 0.85 -16.20
C GLN A 353 -19.88 1.75 -15.29
N MET A 354 -20.55 2.58 -14.50
CA MET A 354 -19.90 3.44 -13.50
C MET A 354 -19.17 2.67 -12.40
N HIS A 355 -18.03 3.22 -11.97
CA HIS A 355 -17.25 2.84 -10.81
C HIS A 355 -16.83 4.05 -9.99
N HIS A 356 -16.49 3.87 -8.72
CA HIS A 356 -16.12 4.98 -7.82
C HIS A 356 -14.66 5.44 -7.94
N TYR A 357 -13.83 4.80 -8.77
CA TYR A 357 -12.40 5.10 -8.80
C TYR A 357 -12.07 6.03 -9.95
N ASP A 358 -11.14 6.95 -9.72
CA ASP A 358 -10.34 7.54 -10.78
C ASP A 358 -9.13 6.65 -11.10
N MET A 359 -9.42 5.49 -11.69
CA MET A 359 -8.38 4.69 -12.32
C MET A 359 -8.17 5.10 -13.79
N ASN A 360 -8.69 6.25 -14.23
CA ASN A 360 -8.33 6.78 -15.54
C ASN A 360 -6.85 7.16 -15.54
N LEU A 361 -6.38 7.81 -14.46
CA LEU A 361 -5.00 8.25 -14.30
C LEU A 361 -3.99 7.12 -14.55
N VAL A 362 -4.16 6.02 -13.82
CA VAL A 362 -3.25 4.88 -13.89
C VAL A 362 -3.34 4.18 -15.26
N TYR A 363 -4.55 4.01 -15.80
CA TYR A 363 -4.73 3.47 -17.16
C TYR A 363 -4.00 4.30 -18.21
N ILE A 364 -4.05 5.64 -18.11
CA ILE A 364 -3.36 6.53 -19.04
C ILE A 364 -1.85 6.48 -18.83
N ASP A 365 -1.35 6.36 -17.60
CA ASP A 365 0.09 6.16 -17.38
C ASP A 365 0.57 4.85 -18.01
N GLU A 366 -0.14 3.75 -17.80
CA GLU A 366 0.13 2.44 -18.43
C GLU A 366 0.15 2.55 -19.97
N LEU A 367 -0.82 3.25 -20.55
CA LEU A 367 -0.89 3.52 -21.99
C LEU A 367 0.29 4.39 -22.48
N LEU A 368 0.71 5.39 -21.70
CA LEU A 368 1.85 6.22 -22.05
C LEU A 368 3.16 5.43 -22.01
N TRP A 369 3.29 4.49 -21.07
CA TRP A 369 4.39 3.53 -21.08
C TRP A 369 4.37 2.62 -22.31
N HIS A 370 3.20 2.16 -22.77
CA HIS A 370 3.08 1.42 -24.03
C HIS A 370 3.66 2.19 -25.22
N LEU A 371 3.36 3.49 -25.29
CA LEU A 371 3.91 4.36 -26.32
C LEU A 371 5.42 4.60 -26.16
N GLN A 372 5.91 4.71 -24.92
CA GLN A 372 7.35 4.81 -24.64
C GLN A 372 8.12 3.52 -24.94
N TRP A 373 7.48 2.36 -24.89
CA TRP A 373 8.07 1.07 -25.30
C TRP A 373 8.05 0.85 -26.80
N THR A 374 6.91 1.09 -27.45
CA THR A 374 6.70 0.73 -28.85
C THR A 374 7.11 1.82 -29.84
N GLY A 375 6.99 3.09 -29.45
CA GLY A 375 7.21 4.23 -30.35
C GLY A 375 6.21 4.27 -31.53
N ASP A 376 5.10 3.52 -31.46
CA ASP A 376 4.14 3.38 -32.55
C ASP A 376 3.32 4.68 -32.72
N LEU A 377 3.81 5.59 -33.57
CA LEU A 377 3.16 6.86 -33.85
C LEU A 377 1.80 6.70 -34.54
N ALA A 378 1.56 5.59 -35.26
CA ALA A 378 0.27 5.33 -35.87
C ALA A 378 -0.78 4.99 -34.79
N TYR A 379 -0.38 4.17 -33.81
CA TYR A 379 -1.20 3.91 -32.64
C TYR A 379 -1.38 5.14 -31.76
N ALA A 380 -0.31 5.92 -31.52
CA ALA A 380 -0.39 7.19 -30.80
C ALA A 380 -1.44 8.12 -31.43
N LYS A 381 -1.47 8.23 -32.76
CA LYS A 381 -2.50 9.00 -33.48
C LYS A 381 -3.90 8.42 -33.34
N LYS A 382 -4.05 7.08 -33.36
CA LYS A 382 -5.34 6.40 -33.14
C LYS A 382 -5.90 6.69 -31.74
N ILE A 383 -5.04 6.60 -30.72
CA ILE A 383 -5.45 6.68 -29.31
C ILE A 383 -5.46 8.12 -28.78
N TRP A 384 -4.92 9.08 -29.54
CA TRP A 384 -4.86 10.50 -29.17
C TRP A 384 -6.18 11.08 -28.62
N PRO A 385 -7.37 10.82 -29.22
CA PRO A 385 -8.63 11.33 -28.67
C PRO A 385 -8.97 10.81 -27.26
N VAL A 386 -8.43 9.66 -26.86
CA VAL A 386 -8.61 9.11 -25.51
C VAL A 386 -7.80 9.90 -24.50
N ILE A 387 -6.52 10.14 -24.81
CA ILE A 387 -5.59 10.91 -23.97
C ILE A 387 -6.13 12.34 -23.75
N THR A 388 -6.52 13.04 -24.83
CA THR A 388 -6.96 14.43 -24.72
C THR A 388 -8.27 14.59 -23.95
N ARG A 389 -9.21 13.65 -24.10
CA ARG A 389 -10.45 13.65 -23.32
C ARG A 389 -10.21 13.32 -21.85
N HIS A 390 -9.26 12.44 -21.54
CA HIS A 390 -8.85 12.18 -20.17
C HIS A 390 -8.27 13.44 -19.53
N LEU A 391 -7.29 14.10 -20.14
CA LEU A 391 -6.68 15.32 -19.58
C LEU A 391 -7.73 16.44 -19.37
N ALA A 392 -8.66 16.60 -20.29
CA ALA A 392 -9.78 17.54 -20.12
C ALA A 392 -10.81 17.11 -19.07
N TRP A 393 -10.86 15.82 -18.72
CA TRP A 393 -11.71 15.28 -17.66
C TRP A 393 -11.02 15.40 -16.30
N GLU A 394 -9.74 15.07 -16.19
CA GLU A 394 -8.90 15.34 -15.00
C GLU A 394 -8.99 16.80 -14.60
N LYS A 395 -8.71 17.70 -15.54
CA LYS A 395 -8.73 19.14 -15.29
C LYS A 395 -10.07 19.62 -14.77
N ARG A 396 -11.16 19.12 -15.34
CA ARG A 396 -12.52 19.49 -14.95
C ARG A 396 -12.85 19.02 -13.55
N ASN A 397 -12.41 17.83 -13.18
CA ASN A 397 -12.83 17.16 -11.95
C ASN A 397 -11.96 17.53 -10.75
N PHE A 398 -10.65 17.54 -10.94
CA PHE A 398 -9.68 17.49 -9.85
C PHE A 398 -8.75 18.69 -9.80
N ASP A 399 -8.75 19.57 -10.82
CA ASP A 399 -8.17 20.93 -10.73
C ASP A 399 -9.17 22.01 -11.25
N PRO A 400 -10.39 22.08 -10.68
CA PRO A 400 -11.44 22.99 -11.12
C PRO A 400 -11.19 24.47 -10.76
N ASP A 401 -10.35 24.76 -9.75
CA ASP A 401 -9.89 26.11 -9.44
C ASP A 401 -8.68 26.52 -10.30
N ASN A 402 -8.13 25.58 -11.09
CA ASN A 402 -7.09 25.80 -12.07
C ASN A 402 -5.86 26.42 -11.39
N ASP A 403 -5.38 25.81 -10.31
CA ASP A 403 -4.16 26.22 -9.61
C ASP A 403 -2.93 25.35 -10.01
N GLY A 404 -3.18 24.27 -10.76
CA GLY A 404 -2.15 23.35 -11.24
C GLY A 404 -1.86 22.20 -10.27
N LEU A 405 -2.62 22.04 -9.20
CA LEU A 405 -2.51 20.91 -8.30
C LEU A 405 -3.85 20.18 -8.17
N TYR A 406 -3.78 18.88 -8.44
CA TYR A 406 -4.94 18.05 -8.60
C TYR A 406 -5.32 17.40 -7.27
N ASP A 407 -6.61 17.28 -7.02
CA ASP A 407 -7.19 16.41 -6.01
C ASP A 407 -6.88 14.93 -6.32
N ALA A 408 -7.01 14.05 -5.33
CA ALA A 408 -6.80 12.61 -5.50
C ALA A 408 -8.06 11.80 -5.17
N TYR A 409 -8.69 11.28 -6.21
CA TYR A 409 -9.99 10.61 -6.09
C TYR A 409 -9.89 9.09 -6.27
N ALA A 410 -9.39 8.41 -5.24
CA ALA A 410 -9.16 6.96 -5.24
C ALA A 410 -8.45 6.44 -6.50
N CYS A 411 -7.27 7.02 -6.77
CA CYS A 411 -6.41 6.75 -7.92
C CYS A 411 -5.14 5.95 -7.58
N ILE A 412 -5.06 5.38 -6.37
CA ILE A 412 -3.95 4.55 -5.88
C ILE A 412 -4.48 3.40 -5.02
N TRP A 413 -3.64 2.40 -4.72
CA TRP A 413 -4.02 1.28 -3.88
C TRP A 413 -4.40 1.66 -2.44
N ALA A 414 -3.69 2.63 -1.86
CA ALA A 414 -3.91 3.09 -0.49
C ALA A 414 -5.20 3.93 -0.31
N SER A 415 -6.08 4.00 -1.31
CA SER A 415 -7.18 4.96 -1.34
C SER A 415 -8.33 4.69 -0.39
N ASP A 416 -8.52 3.46 0.08
CA ASP A 416 -9.72 3.08 0.83
C ASP A 416 -9.84 3.85 2.16
N GLY A 417 -8.69 4.21 2.76
CA GLY A 417 -8.57 5.00 3.98
C GLY A 417 -8.18 6.46 3.78
N LEU A 418 -8.25 6.98 2.54
CA LEU A 418 -7.91 8.37 2.21
C LEU A 418 -9.14 9.22 1.93
N TYR A 419 -9.05 10.49 2.32
CA TYR A 419 -10.01 11.55 2.00
C TYR A 419 -9.30 12.91 2.04
N TYR A 420 -9.73 13.80 1.18
CA TYR A 420 -9.20 15.14 1.01
C TYR A 420 -10.33 16.15 1.03
N ASN A 421 -10.04 17.39 1.38
CA ASN A 421 -10.99 18.49 1.26
C ASN A 421 -10.86 19.23 -0.09
N SER A 422 -10.47 18.49 -1.13
CA SER A 422 -10.09 18.91 -2.49
C SER A 422 -8.69 19.49 -2.68
N GLY A 423 -8.19 19.33 -3.91
CA GLY A 423 -7.01 19.99 -4.48
C GLY A 423 -5.68 19.60 -3.84
N ALA A 424 -4.59 20.06 -4.47
CA ALA A 424 -3.26 20.11 -3.87
C ALA A 424 -2.67 18.78 -3.36
N VAL A 425 -3.02 17.64 -3.95
CA VAL A 425 -2.43 16.33 -3.62
C VAL A 425 -1.23 16.03 -4.51
N THR A 426 -0.09 15.70 -3.90
CA THR A 426 1.19 15.60 -4.62
C THR A 426 1.19 14.51 -5.69
N TYR A 427 0.79 13.28 -5.36
CA TYR A 427 0.91 12.15 -6.29
C TYR A 427 -0.08 12.22 -7.47
N SER A 428 -1.30 12.73 -7.26
CA SER A 428 -2.26 12.96 -8.35
C SER A 428 -1.79 14.06 -9.30
N SER A 429 -1.23 15.14 -8.73
CA SER A 429 -0.58 16.20 -9.50
C SER A 429 0.62 15.67 -10.31
N ALA A 430 1.40 14.75 -9.74
CA ALA A 430 2.53 14.13 -10.41
C ALA A 430 2.11 13.30 -11.65
N TYR A 431 1.06 12.49 -11.54
CA TYR A 431 0.49 11.78 -12.70
C TYR A 431 0.07 12.77 -13.80
N ASN A 432 -0.64 13.83 -13.44
CA ASN A 432 -1.10 14.84 -14.39
C ASN A 432 0.08 15.62 -15.02
N TYR A 433 1.16 15.88 -14.28
CA TYR A 433 2.40 16.45 -14.82
C TYR A 433 3.00 15.55 -15.91
N ARG A 434 3.17 14.25 -15.59
CA ARG A 434 3.71 13.27 -16.53
C ARG A 434 2.85 13.13 -17.77
N ALA A 435 1.54 12.99 -17.59
CA ALA A 435 0.60 12.82 -18.68
C ALA A 435 0.61 14.03 -19.64
N ASN A 436 0.61 15.26 -19.12
CA ASN A 436 0.73 16.46 -19.94
C ASN A 436 2.11 16.58 -20.62
N THR A 437 3.19 16.21 -19.93
CA THR A 437 4.55 16.23 -20.50
C THR A 437 4.67 15.28 -21.70
N LEU A 438 4.17 14.05 -21.57
CA LEU A 438 4.19 13.07 -22.65
C LEU A 438 3.17 13.40 -23.74
N ALA A 439 1.99 13.93 -23.39
CA ALA A 439 1.03 14.42 -24.39
C ALA A 439 1.63 15.53 -25.26
N ALA A 440 2.38 16.48 -24.69
CA ALA A 440 3.10 17.49 -25.46
C ALA A 440 4.11 16.87 -26.44
N ALA A 441 4.88 15.88 -25.99
CA ALA A 441 5.88 15.21 -26.82
C ALA A 441 5.22 14.38 -27.95
N ILE A 442 4.09 13.72 -27.66
CA ILE A 442 3.32 12.96 -28.64
C ILE A 442 2.69 13.90 -29.67
N ALA A 443 2.03 14.97 -29.23
CA ALA A 443 1.37 15.95 -30.10
C ALA A 443 2.32 16.48 -31.18
N GLU A 444 3.52 16.88 -30.79
CA GLU A 444 4.57 17.33 -31.71
C GLU A 444 4.92 16.28 -32.78
N LYS A 445 4.96 14.99 -32.41
CA LYS A 445 5.32 13.89 -33.31
C LYS A 445 4.18 13.46 -34.24
N ILE A 446 2.92 13.66 -33.85
CA ILE A 446 1.75 13.25 -34.65
C ILE A 446 1.09 14.40 -35.43
N GLY A 447 1.59 15.64 -35.26
CA GLY A 447 1.11 16.84 -35.97
C GLY A 447 -0.04 17.57 -35.28
N GLU A 448 -0.21 17.39 -33.98
CA GLU A 448 -1.18 18.09 -33.12
C GLU A 448 -0.50 19.24 -32.36
N ASP A 449 -1.27 20.19 -31.80
CA ASP A 449 -0.68 21.32 -31.06
C ASP A 449 -0.17 20.88 -29.68
N PRO A 450 1.15 20.97 -29.40
CA PRO A 450 1.71 20.60 -28.11
C PRO A 450 1.54 21.68 -27.03
N GLN A 451 1.21 22.92 -27.39
CA GLN A 451 1.33 24.07 -26.49
C GLN A 451 0.41 24.03 -25.26
N PRO A 452 -0.86 23.59 -25.34
CA PRO A 452 -1.73 23.48 -24.17
C PRO A 452 -1.13 22.55 -23.10
N TYR A 453 -0.61 21.39 -23.53
CA TYR A 453 -0.04 20.39 -22.64
C TYR A 453 1.31 20.84 -22.04
N ARG A 454 2.16 21.51 -22.82
CA ARG A 454 3.42 22.09 -22.28
C ARG A 454 3.13 23.15 -21.21
N THR A 455 2.13 23.98 -21.46
CA THR A 455 1.73 25.06 -20.55
C THR A 455 1.21 24.48 -19.23
N GLU A 456 0.34 23.48 -19.32
CA GLU A 456 -0.20 22.80 -18.15
C GLU A 456 0.87 22.03 -17.37
N ALA A 457 1.74 21.26 -18.04
CA ALA A 457 2.86 20.57 -17.39
C ALA A 457 3.79 21.54 -16.64
N GLY A 458 4.15 22.68 -17.26
CA GLY A 458 4.97 23.70 -16.61
C GLY A 458 4.29 24.34 -15.40
N LYS A 459 2.97 24.54 -15.46
CA LYS A 459 2.17 25.04 -14.35
C LYS A 459 2.17 24.06 -13.18
N ILE A 460 1.89 22.78 -13.44
CA ILE A 460 1.86 21.73 -12.40
C ILE A 460 3.23 21.63 -11.72
N LEU A 461 4.32 21.56 -12.50
CA LEU A 461 5.68 21.47 -11.95
C LEU A 461 6.03 22.67 -11.07
N THR A 462 5.62 23.87 -11.48
CA THR A 462 5.82 25.09 -10.70
C THR A 462 5.04 25.01 -9.39
N ALA A 463 3.78 24.59 -9.43
CA ALA A 463 2.93 24.50 -8.26
C ALA A 463 3.44 23.46 -7.25
N ILE A 464 3.85 22.26 -7.72
CA ILE A 464 4.43 21.21 -6.85
C ILE A 464 5.68 21.75 -6.13
N ASN A 465 6.60 22.36 -6.88
CA ASN A 465 7.86 22.84 -6.32
C ASN A 465 7.72 24.04 -5.38
N THR A 466 6.70 24.88 -5.58
CA THR A 466 6.52 26.10 -4.78
C THR A 466 5.65 25.89 -3.55
N ARG A 467 4.70 24.95 -3.60
CA ARG A 467 3.72 24.75 -2.54
C ARG A 467 3.89 23.43 -1.78
N LEU A 468 4.32 22.37 -2.44
CA LEU A 468 4.32 21.02 -1.86
C LEU A 468 5.72 20.52 -1.50
N TRP A 469 6.78 21.01 -2.16
CA TRP A 469 8.16 20.66 -1.82
C TRP A 469 8.62 21.32 -0.51
N LEU A 470 8.90 20.51 0.51
CA LEU A 470 9.38 20.94 1.82
C LEU A 470 10.91 21.02 1.80
N LYS A 471 11.45 22.14 1.32
CA LYS A 471 12.90 22.32 1.10
C LYS A 471 13.76 21.95 2.31
N ASP A 472 13.32 22.32 3.51
CA ASP A 472 14.08 22.08 4.75
C ASP A 472 13.94 20.63 5.24
N LYS A 473 12.99 19.86 4.70
CA LYS A 473 12.78 18.44 5.02
C LYS A 473 13.15 17.47 3.89
N GLY A 474 13.41 17.99 2.69
CA GLY A 474 13.89 17.21 1.55
C GLY A 474 12.86 16.23 0.96
N HIS A 475 11.57 16.45 1.13
CA HIS A 475 10.51 15.64 0.51
C HIS A 475 9.26 16.51 0.24
N TRP A 476 8.23 15.95 -0.39
CA TRP A 476 6.95 16.63 -0.59
C TRP A 476 5.99 16.38 0.56
N ALA A 477 5.19 17.39 0.91
CA ALA A 477 3.98 17.16 1.70
C ALA A 477 3.05 16.17 0.98
N GLU A 478 2.25 15.42 1.74
CA GLU A 478 1.20 14.56 1.20
C GLU A 478 0.20 15.39 0.37
N TYR A 479 -0.31 16.45 0.98
CA TYR A 479 -1.21 17.42 0.37
C TYR A 479 -1.20 18.76 1.11
N GLN A 480 -1.81 19.78 0.50
CA GLN A 480 -2.19 21.02 1.17
C GLN A 480 -3.71 21.08 1.31
N ASP A 481 -4.22 21.45 2.49
CA ASP A 481 -5.66 21.67 2.65
C ASP A 481 -6.16 22.78 1.72
N PHE A 482 -7.30 22.57 1.08
CA PHE A 482 -8.04 23.62 0.39
C PHE A 482 -8.85 24.49 1.36
N MET A 483 -9.40 23.87 2.42
CA MET A 483 -10.24 24.50 3.44
C MET A 483 -9.46 24.97 4.68
N GLY A 484 -10.15 25.72 5.54
CA GLY A 484 -9.65 26.13 6.85
C GLY A 484 -8.35 26.93 6.77
N LEU A 485 -7.36 26.51 7.55
CA LEU A 485 -6.05 27.19 7.64
C LEU A 485 -5.11 26.87 6.47
N LYS A 486 -5.53 26.08 5.48
CA LYS A 486 -4.77 25.72 4.27
C LYS A 486 -3.37 25.15 4.55
N ARG A 487 -3.30 24.24 5.52
CA ARG A 487 -2.04 23.72 6.06
C ARG A 487 -1.45 22.64 5.17
N LEU A 488 -0.13 22.48 5.27
CA LEU A 488 0.60 21.39 4.63
C LEU A 488 0.62 20.17 5.56
N HIS A 489 0.31 19.01 4.98
CA HIS A 489 0.40 17.72 5.65
C HIS A 489 1.75 17.09 5.35
N GLU A 490 2.72 17.42 6.21
CA GLU A 490 4.14 17.12 5.97
C GLU A 490 4.52 15.66 6.20
N SER A 491 3.63 14.83 6.77
CA SER A 491 3.89 13.40 6.98
C SER A 491 3.41 12.60 5.76
N ALA A 492 4.28 12.41 4.77
CA ALA A 492 3.93 11.75 3.51
C ALA A 492 3.81 10.22 3.62
N GLY A 493 2.84 9.63 2.93
CA GLY A 493 2.85 8.19 2.64
C GLY A 493 3.96 7.84 1.63
N VAL A 494 4.41 6.58 1.60
CA VAL A 494 5.46 6.17 0.65
C VAL A 494 5.06 6.38 -0.81
N TYR A 495 3.75 6.34 -1.11
CA TYR A 495 3.19 6.58 -2.44
C TYR A 495 3.31 8.03 -2.92
N THR A 496 3.31 9.00 -2.01
CA THR A 496 3.65 10.39 -2.36
C THR A 496 5.07 10.49 -2.87
N ILE A 497 6.00 9.72 -2.30
CA ILE A 497 7.40 9.72 -2.73
C ILE A 497 7.58 8.97 -4.04
N TYR A 498 7.13 7.71 -4.10
CA TYR A 498 7.42 6.87 -5.26
C TYR A 498 6.68 7.34 -6.52
N HIS A 499 5.43 7.83 -6.43
CA HIS A 499 4.70 8.30 -7.62
C HIS A 499 5.31 9.59 -8.17
N THR A 500 5.77 10.48 -7.30
CA THR A 500 6.38 11.75 -7.72
C THR A 500 7.70 11.49 -8.45
N ILE A 501 8.52 10.57 -7.93
CA ILE A 501 9.78 10.16 -8.58
C ILE A 501 9.48 9.42 -9.90
N ASP A 502 8.54 8.47 -9.92
CA ASP A 502 8.19 7.71 -11.11
C ASP A 502 7.53 8.58 -12.20
N SER A 503 6.94 9.70 -11.80
CA SER A 503 6.36 10.69 -12.70
C SER A 503 7.36 11.66 -13.32
N ASP A 504 8.66 11.45 -13.10
CA ASP A 504 9.76 12.31 -13.56
C ASP A 504 9.62 13.78 -13.11
N VAL A 505 8.93 14.04 -11.99
CA VAL A 505 8.80 15.38 -11.39
C VAL A 505 10.13 15.92 -10.82
N PRO A 506 10.89 15.16 -10.00
CA PRO A 506 12.07 15.69 -9.33
C PRO A 506 13.30 15.78 -10.23
N ASP A 507 14.20 16.70 -9.87
CA ASP A 507 15.60 16.57 -10.27
C ASP A 507 16.35 15.49 -9.46
N ALA A 508 17.62 15.27 -9.79
CA ALA A 508 18.45 14.27 -9.13
C ALA A 508 18.67 14.52 -7.62
N ILE A 509 18.66 15.77 -7.17
CA ILE A 509 18.81 16.15 -5.76
C ILE A 509 17.51 15.84 -5.01
N GLN A 510 16.38 16.30 -5.54
CA GLN A 510 15.07 16.08 -4.93
C GLN A 510 14.76 14.59 -4.81
N ALA A 511 15.03 13.79 -5.85
CA ALA A 511 14.82 12.34 -5.81
C ALA A 511 15.68 11.66 -4.72
N PHE A 512 16.94 12.10 -4.57
CA PHE A 512 17.81 11.58 -3.52
C PHE A 512 17.32 11.97 -2.12
N GLN A 513 16.96 13.23 -1.91
CA GLN A 513 16.46 13.70 -0.61
C GLN A 513 15.13 13.05 -0.24
N ALA A 514 14.22 12.91 -1.20
CA ALA A 514 12.90 12.34 -0.95
C ALA A 514 12.97 10.87 -0.54
N THR A 515 13.94 10.12 -1.07
CA THR A 515 14.19 8.74 -0.62
C THR A 515 14.90 8.67 0.74
N ARG A 516 15.59 9.74 1.19
CA ARG A 516 16.14 9.82 2.56
C ARG A 516 15.04 9.95 3.61
N TYR A 517 13.93 10.62 3.30
CA TYR A 517 12.75 10.67 4.16
C TYR A 517 12.25 9.26 4.51
N ILE A 518 12.24 8.34 3.53
CA ILE A 518 11.82 6.95 3.77
C ILE A 518 12.74 6.26 4.78
N ASP A 519 14.06 6.44 4.67
CA ASP A 519 15.01 5.83 5.59
C ASP A 519 14.85 6.30 7.04
N THR A 520 14.45 7.56 7.26
CA THR A 520 14.43 8.18 8.60
C THR A 520 13.06 8.21 9.24
N GLU A 521 12.01 8.39 8.44
CA GLU A 521 10.63 8.59 8.94
C GLU A 521 9.75 7.35 8.78
N ILE A 522 10.02 6.49 7.79
CA ILE A 522 9.20 5.29 7.54
C ILE A 522 9.78 4.08 8.30
N PRO A 523 8.96 3.40 9.12
CA PRO A 523 9.41 2.25 9.89
C PRO A 523 9.95 1.11 9.03
N HIS A 524 11.15 0.64 9.37
CA HIS A 524 11.78 -0.51 8.74
C HIS A 524 11.58 -1.76 9.60
N ILE A 525 10.82 -2.72 9.10
CA ILE A 525 10.45 -3.96 9.77
C ILE A 525 11.46 -5.07 9.39
N PRO A 526 12.25 -5.62 10.34
CA PRO A 526 13.28 -6.59 10.00
C PRO A 526 12.75 -7.91 9.41
N VAL A 527 13.32 -8.32 8.28
CA VAL A 527 13.04 -9.62 7.65
C VAL A 527 14.07 -10.65 8.12
N LYS A 528 13.72 -11.43 9.15
CA LYS A 528 14.59 -12.43 9.78
C LYS A 528 13.93 -13.79 9.85
N ALA A 529 14.73 -14.85 9.65
CA ALA A 529 14.27 -16.23 9.75
C ALA A 529 15.41 -17.20 10.11
N LYS A 530 15.05 -18.32 10.74
CA LYS A 530 15.96 -19.45 10.92
C LYS A 530 16.35 -20.03 9.56
N GLY A 531 17.65 -20.20 9.32
CA GLY A 531 18.18 -20.70 8.05
C GLY A 531 18.46 -19.62 7.00
N LEU A 532 18.13 -18.36 7.29
CA LEU A 532 18.50 -17.18 6.51
C LEU A 532 19.63 -16.44 7.23
N LYS A 533 20.67 -16.02 6.50
CA LYS A 533 21.74 -15.18 7.04
C LYS A 533 21.19 -13.78 7.34
N ASP A 534 21.48 -13.23 8.52
CA ASP A 534 21.09 -11.86 8.87
C ASP A 534 22.03 -10.87 8.18
N GLU A 535 21.57 -10.32 7.05
CA GLU A 535 22.28 -9.30 6.25
C GLU A 535 21.59 -7.93 6.34
N GLY A 536 20.69 -7.74 7.30
CA GLY A 536 20.00 -6.47 7.51
C GLY A 536 18.84 -6.19 6.54
N TYR A 537 18.19 -7.21 5.99
CA TYR A 537 16.99 -7.04 5.18
C TYR A 537 15.82 -6.54 6.04
N ALA A 538 15.08 -5.57 5.52
CA ALA A 538 13.87 -5.03 6.13
C ALA A 538 12.83 -4.66 5.05
N THR A 539 11.56 -4.77 5.41
CA THR A 539 10.42 -4.24 4.64
C THR A 539 9.91 -2.95 5.31
N ILE A 540 8.93 -2.27 4.71
CA ILE A 540 8.38 -1.00 5.21
C ILE A 540 6.84 -1.03 5.21
N SER A 541 6.22 -0.26 6.11
CA SER A 541 4.78 0.04 6.02
C SER A 541 4.51 1.18 5.03
N THR A 542 3.29 1.25 4.50
CA THR A 542 2.86 2.32 3.57
C THR A 542 2.93 3.71 4.21
N SER A 543 2.64 3.80 5.50
CA SER A 543 2.84 4.99 6.33
C SER A 543 3.01 4.59 7.80
N ASN A 544 3.29 5.57 8.64
CA ASN A 544 3.36 5.43 10.10
C ASN A 544 2.23 6.22 10.81
N TRP A 545 1.19 6.55 10.07
CA TRP A 545 0.06 7.35 10.53
C TRP A 545 -0.75 6.62 11.59
N MET A 546 -1.35 7.38 12.51
CA MET A 546 -2.21 6.84 13.58
C MET A 546 -3.50 7.67 13.73
N PRO A 547 -4.65 7.07 14.10
CA PRO A 547 -4.87 5.63 14.36
C PRO A 547 -4.65 4.75 13.13
N TYR A 548 -4.47 3.44 13.34
CA TYR A 548 -4.27 2.50 12.24
C TYR A 548 -5.50 2.49 11.34
N THR A 549 -5.29 2.63 10.03
CA THR A 549 -6.33 2.56 9.00
C THR A 549 -5.94 1.59 7.90
N TRP A 550 -6.90 0.81 7.41
CA TRP A 550 -6.69 -0.08 6.25
C TRP A 550 -6.22 0.71 5.03
N SER A 551 -5.44 0.07 4.16
CA SER A 551 -4.82 0.57 2.93
C SER A 551 -3.71 1.61 3.11
N THR A 552 -3.78 2.48 4.13
CA THR A 552 -2.77 3.54 4.36
C THR A 552 -1.61 3.09 5.25
N ASN A 553 -1.80 2.04 6.06
CA ASN A 553 -0.82 1.56 7.03
C ASN A 553 -0.28 0.15 6.74
N ASN A 554 -0.77 -0.51 5.69
CA ASN A 554 -0.41 -1.89 5.41
C ASN A 554 1.07 -2.09 5.08
N VAL A 555 1.51 -3.34 5.14
CA VAL A 555 2.75 -3.78 4.48
C VAL A 555 2.37 -4.50 3.19
N ALA A 556 2.18 -3.72 2.12
CA ALA A 556 1.74 -4.21 0.82
C ALA A 556 2.91 -4.34 -0.16
N PHE A 557 3.06 -5.50 -0.81
CA PHE A 557 4.23 -5.77 -1.67
C PHE A 557 4.32 -4.81 -2.85
N ALA A 558 3.19 -4.41 -3.45
CA ALA A 558 3.19 -3.47 -4.55
C ALA A 558 3.72 -2.08 -4.14
N GLU A 559 3.37 -1.60 -2.94
CA GLU A 559 3.87 -0.33 -2.39
C GLU A 559 5.37 -0.39 -2.08
N VAL A 560 5.81 -1.50 -1.47
CA VAL A 560 7.22 -1.75 -1.14
C VAL A 560 8.08 -1.87 -2.40
N MET A 561 7.61 -2.62 -3.40
CA MET A 561 8.33 -2.79 -4.68
C MET A 561 8.34 -1.50 -5.51
N HIS A 562 7.29 -0.68 -5.48
CA HIS A 562 7.31 0.62 -6.16
C HIS A 562 8.26 1.59 -5.45
N THR A 563 8.32 1.54 -4.12
CA THR A 563 9.33 2.27 -3.33
C THR A 563 10.75 1.82 -3.68
N ALA A 564 10.99 0.51 -3.84
CA ALA A 564 12.27 -0.02 -4.30
C ALA A 564 12.63 0.51 -5.70
N LEU A 565 11.65 0.60 -6.62
CA LEU A 565 11.84 1.20 -7.94
C LEU A 565 12.27 2.67 -7.78
N ALA A 566 11.59 3.46 -6.95
CA ALA A 566 11.94 4.86 -6.72
C ALA A 566 13.38 5.05 -6.20
N TYR A 567 13.88 4.16 -5.34
CA TYR A 567 15.30 4.16 -4.95
C TYR A 567 16.24 3.99 -6.16
N PHE A 568 15.96 3.06 -7.07
CA PHE A 568 16.74 2.90 -8.31
C PHE A 568 16.64 4.13 -9.23
N LEU A 569 15.46 4.74 -9.35
CA LEU A 569 15.27 5.95 -10.14
C LEU A 569 16.04 7.15 -9.56
N ALA A 570 16.13 7.24 -8.23
CA ALA A 570 16.93 8.21 -7.49
C ALA A 570 18.46 7.91 -7.49
N GLY A 571 18.87 6.76 -8.03
CA GLY A 571 20.26 6.30 -8.08
C GLY A 571 20.72 5.54 -6.83
N ARG A 572 19.89 5.40 -5.80
CA ARG A 572 20.22 4.72 -4.54
C ARG A 572 20.04 3.20 -4.64
N ASN A 573 20.88 2.60 -5.49
CA ASN A 573 20.75 1.21 -5.93
C ASN A 573 20.89 0.18 -4.80
N VAL A 574 21.73 0.46 -3.79
CA VAL A 574 21.95 -0.48 -2.67
C VAL A 574 20.68 -0.61 -1.83
N GLU A 575 20.03 0.51 -1.51
CA GLU A 575 18.78 0.56 -0.76
C GLU A 575 17.62 -0.01 -1.58
N GLY A 576 17.54 0.34 -2.87
CA GLY A 576 16.55 -0.23 -3.79
C GLY A 576 16.66 -1.76 -3.89
N PHE A 577 17.87 -2.30 -4.05
CA PHE A 577 18.09 -3.74 -4.12
C PHE A 577 17.80 -4.44 -2.79
N ARG A 578 18.19 -3.86 -1.65
CA ARG A 578 17.89 -4.42 -0.33
C ARG A 578 16.39 -4.51 -0.10
N LEU A 579 15.63 -3.46 -0.41
CA LEU A 579 14.17 -3.45 -0.24
C LEU A 579 13.49 -4.45 -1.19
N PHE A 580 13.92 -4.51 -2.46
CA PHE A 580 13.46 -5.52 -3.41
C PHE A 580 13.72 -6.94 -2.89
N LYS A 581 14.95 -7.23 -2.47
CA LYS A 581 15.33 -8.56 -1.98
C LYS A 581 14.59 -8.91 -0.68
N SER A 582 14.29 -7.94 0.18
CA SER A 582 13.43 -8.15 1.35
C SER A 582 12.06 -8.69 0.94
N SER A 583 11.41 -8.11 -0.07
CA SER A 583 10.12 -8.59 -0.57
C SER A 583 10.20 -10.00 -1.17
N VAL A 584 11.27 -10.28 -1.92
CA VAL A 584 11.55 -11.61 -2.48
C VAL A 584 11.68 -12.65 -1.36
N LEU A 585 12.50 -12.35 -0.35
CA LEU A 585 12.72 -13.25 0.78
C LEU A 585 11.42 -13.47 1.55
N ASP A 586 10.74 -12.40 1.93
CA ASP A 586 9.50 -12.42 2.69
C ASP A 586 8.40 -13.24 1.99
N GLY A 587 8.03 -12.86 0.77
CA GLY A 587 6.88 -13.45 0.08
C GLY A 587 7.16 -14.80 -0.58
N MET A 588 8.39 -15.04 -1.07
CA MET A 588 8.67 -16.20 -1.93
C MET A 588 9.45 -17.34 -1.25
N TYR A 589 10.26 -17.03 -0.23
CA TYR A 589 11.13 -18.02 0.42
C TYR A 589 10.79 -18.28 1.89
N LEU A 590 10.29 -17.25 2.58
CA LEU A 590 9.80 -17.35 3.95
C LEU A 590 8.26 -17.49 4.02
N GLY A 591 7.56 -17.08 2.97
CA GLY A 591 6.10 -17.18 2.84
C GLY A 591 5.64 -18.61 2.58
N ASP A 592 4.33 -18.81 2.59
CA ASP A 592 3.73 -20.13 2.42
C ASP A 592 3.64 -20.57 0.94
N SER A 593 3.73 -19.62 -0.01
CA SER A 593 3.67 -19.87 -1.46
C SER A 593 5.02 -19.58 -2.16
N PRO A 594 5.67 -20.57 -2.81
CA PRO A 594 6.94 -20.35 -3.49
C PRO A 594 6.75 -19.49 -4.74
N GLY A 595 7.63 -18.49 -4.94
CA GLY A 595 7.57 -17.59 -6.10
C GLY A 595 6.32 -16.71 -6.17
N ASN A 596 5.71 -16.40 -5.03
CA ASN A 596 4.48 -15.61 -4.92
C ASN A 596 4.71 -14.11 -5.16
N PHE A 597 3.88 -13.50 -6.01
CA PHE A 597 3.71 -12.05 -6.10
C PHE A 597 2.44 -11.65 -5.36
N GLY A 598 2.44 -11.80 -4.05
CA GLY A 598 1.26 -11.59 -3.22
C GLY A 598 0.89 -10.13 -3.01
N GLN A 599 -0.28 -9.86 -2.41
CA GLN A 599 -0.70 -8.49 -2.10
C GLN A 599 -0.11 -8.00 -0.77
N ILE A 600 -0.31 -8.77 0.31
CA ILE A 600 0.01 -8.35 1.68
C ILE A 600 1.08 -9.24 2.28
N SER A 601 2.07 -8.61 2.92
CA SER A 601 3.20 -9.24 3.59
C SER A 601 2.78 -9.96 4.88
N PHE A 602 3.58 -10.95 5.27
CA PHE A 602 3.52 -11.54 6.62
C PHE A 602 3.61 -10.48 7.73
N TYR A 603 4.37 -9.41 7.50
CA TYR A 603 4.64 -8.36 8.47
C TYR A 603 3.51 -7.34 8.61
N ASP A 604 2.47 -7.44 7.78
CA ASP A 604 1.29 -6.61 7.91
C ASP A 604 0.61 -6.82 9.26
N ALA A 605 0.42 -5.73 10.00
CA ALA A 605 -0.13 -5.80 11.33
C ALA A 605 -1.58 -6.27 11.33
N ALA A 606 -2.37 -6.05 10.29
CA ALA A 606 -3.80 -6.40 10.30
C ALA A 606 -4.08 -7.82 9.82
N ARG A 607 -3.45 -8.26 8.73
CA ARG A 607 -3.79 -9.48 7.97
C ARG A 607 -2.77 -10.59 8.07
N GLY A 608 -1.49 -10.24 8.18
CA GLY A 608 -0.39 -11.10 7.76
C GLY A 608 -0.47 -11.48 6.27
N GLU A 609 0.26 -12.53 5.89
CA GLU A 609 0.40 -12.97 4.48
C GLU A 609 -0.97 -13.29 3.88
N CYS A 610 -1.35 -12.58 2.80
CA CYS A 610 -2.58 -12.88 2.07
C CYS A 610 -2.57 -12.43 0.60
N TYR A 611 -3.44 -13.09 -0.17
CA TYR A 611 -3.66 -12.95 -1.61
C TYR A 611 -2.45 -13.32 -2.46
N ARG A 612 -2.55 -14.42 -3.22
CA ARG A 612 -1.47 -14.88 -4.09
C ARG A 612 -1.59 -14.30 -5.50
N ASP A 613 -0.43 -14.03 -6.10
CA ASP A 613 -0.30 -13.57 -7.49
C ASP A 613 -1.31 -12.44 -7.82
N PHE A 614 -1.15 -11.31 -7.15
CA PHE A 614 -2.03 -10.14 -7.23
C PHE A 614 -1.56 -9.16 -8.32
N GLY A 615 -2.50 -8.61 -9.10
CA GLY A 615 -2.21 -7.88 -10.33
C GLY A 615 -1.29 -6.67 -10.11
N ASP A 616 -1.54 -5.87 -9.07
CA ASP A 616 -0.70 -4.72 -8.73
C ASP A 616 0.76 -5.10 -8.44
N ALA A 617 0.96 -6.18 -7.68
CA ALA A 617 2.29 -6.65 -7.32
C ALA A 617 3.02 -7.21 -8.55
N ILE A 618 2.32 -7.94 -9.41
CA ILE A 618 2.87 -8.50 -10.65
C ILE A 618 3.31 -7.38 -11.61
N GLY A 619 2.46 -6.38 -11.83
CA GLY A 619 2.77 -5.29 -12.75
C GLY A 619 3.93 -4.42 -12.26
N ILE A 620 3.94 -4.04 -10.98
CA ILE A 620 5.07 -3.28 -10.41
C ILE A 620 6.34 -4.13 -10.32
N ALA A 621 6.27 -5.42 -10.01
CA ALA A 621 7.44 -6.30 -10.05
C ALA A 621 8.05 -6.38 -11.46
N SER A 622 7.20 -6.39 -12.50
CA SER A 622 7.66 -6.34 -13.90
C SER A 622 8.45 -5.06 -14.17
N ARG A 623 7.95 -3.92 -13.71
CA ARG A 623 8.68 -2.65 -13.83
C ARG A 623 9.96 -2.64 -13.00
N LEU A 624 9.90 -3.01 -11.73
CA LEU A 624 11.05 -3.03 -10.83
C LEU A 624 12.20 -3.88 -11.35
N LEU A 625 11.90 -5.06 -11.89
CA LEU A 625 12.90 -5.96 -12.44
C LEU A 625 13.59 -5.36 -13.66
N ILE A 626 12.81 -4.81 -14.60
CA ILE A 626 13.31 -4.30 -15.88
C ILE A 626 13.92 -2.91 -15.75
N GLN A 627 13.22 -1.95 -15.14
CA GLN A 627 13.64 -0.55 -14.97
C GLN A 627 14.51 -0.30 -13.75
N GLY A 628 14.34 -1.08 -12.68
CA GLY A 628 15.12 -0.92 -11.45
C GLY A 628 16.41 -1.73 -11.51
N VAL A 629 16.29 -3.05 -11.43
CA VAL A 629 17.46 -3.96 -11.32
C VAL A 629 18.33 -3.91 -12.57
N PHE A 630 17.75 -4.12 -13.74
CA PHE A 630 18.48 -4.09 -15.02
C PHE A 630 18.54 -2.70 -15.66
N GLY A 631 17.78 -1.73 -15.14
CA GLY A 631 17.92 -0.33 -15.54
C GLY A 631 17.41 0.01 -16.93
N ILE A 632 16.63 -0.86 -17.59
CA ILE A 632 16.17 -0.68 -18.97
C ILE A 632 14.99 0.30 -18.98
N ARG A 633 15.24 1.49 -19.51
CA ARG A 633 14.31 2.62 -19.58
C ARG A 633 14.08 2.97 -21.05
N PRO A 634 13.00 2.47 -21.67
CA PRO A 634 12.72 2.74 -23.07
C PRO A 634 12.25 4.20 -23.27
N ASP A 635 12.66 4.79 -24.38
CA ASP A 635 12.19 6.08 -24.88
C ASP A 635 12.06 5.96 -26.41
N ALA A 636 11.21 5.01 -26.82
CA ALA A 636 10.97 4.64 -28.21
C ALA A 636 10.40 5.80 -29.02
N LEU A 637 9.64 6.70 -28.39
CA LEU A 637 9.17 7.94 -29.01
C LEU A 637 10.33 8.80 -29.53
N ASN A 638 11.52 8.67 -28.95
CA ASN A 638 12.76 9.30 -29.39
C ASN A 638 13.78 8.29 -29.95
N ASN A 639 13.33 7.10 -30.38
CA ASN A 639 14.14 6.04 -30.97
C ASN A 639 15.33 5.59 -30.11
N ARG A 640 15.21 5.63 -28.78
CA ARG A 640 16.31 5.30 -27.88
C ARG A 640 15.91 4.42 -26.70
N VAL A 641 16.91 3.76 -26.11
CA VAL A 641 16.82 3.13 -24.80
C VAL A 641 17.98 3.60 -23.94
N ILE A 642 17.66 3.88 -22.68
CA ILE A 642 18.65 4.17 -21.65
C ILE A 642 18.77 2.92 -20.79
N ILE A 643 19.98 2.41 -20.60
CA ILE A 643 20.24 1.28 -19.70
C ILE A 643 21.11 1.80 -18.56
N ARG A 644 20.57 1.80 -17.34
CA ARG A 644 21.26 2.23 -16.11
C ARG A 644 21.19 1.15 -15.03
N PRO A 645 22.04 0.10 -15.11
CA PRO A 645 21.90 -1.06 -14.23
C PRO A 645 21.99 -0.71 -12.75
N GLY A 646 21.08 -1.28 -11.95
CA GLY A 646 20.97 -1.09 -10.51
C GLY A 646 21.65 -2.16 -9.68
N PHE A 647 22.68 -2.84 -10.21
CA PHE A 647 23.26 -4.00 -9.55
C PHE A 647 23.97 -3.65 -8.23
N PRO A 648 23.91 -4.53 -7.22
CA PRO A 648 24.84 -4.48 -6.11
C PRO A 648 26.29 -4.47 -6.60
N GLU A 649 27.14 -3.63 -6.01
CA GLU A 649 28.55 -3.49 -6.41
C GLU A 649 29.32 -4.82 -6.36
N ALA A 650 28.93 -5.71 -5.44
CA ALA A 650 29.53 -7.02 -5.26
C ALA A 650 29.19 -8.03 -6.37
N TRP A 651 28.36 -7.70 -7.37
CA TRP A 651 28.00 -8.61 -8.45
C TRP A 651 29.05 -8.58 -9.57
N PRO A 652 29.84 -9.68 -9.77
CA PRO A 652 30.80 -9.76 -10.86
C PRO A 652 30.15 -10.00 -12.23
N PHE A 653 28.89 -10.40 -12.28
CA PHE A 653 28.14 -10.58 -13.51
C PHE A 653 26.64 -10.40 -13.27
N ALA A 654 25.90 -10.15 -14.35
CA ALA A 654 24.45 -10.28 -14.38
C ALA A 654 23.99 -10.34 -15.84
N SER A 655 22.99 -11.16 -16.15
CA SER A 655 22.38 -11.17 -17.48
C SER A 655 20.86 -11.23 -17.43
N LEU A 656 20.25 -10.60 -18.42
CA LEU A 656 18.82 -10.59 -18.68
C LEU A 656 18.59 -10.89 -20.16
N LYS A 657 17.61 -11.73 -20.46
CA LYS A 657 17.05 -11.87 -21.79
C LYS A 657 15.55 -11.63 -21.73
N THR A 658 15.08 -10.65 -22.49
CA THR A 658 13.66 -10.37 -22.74
C THR A 658 13.37 -10.46 -24.25
N PRO A 659 12.10 -10.35 -24.68
CA PRO A 659 11.77 -10.23 -26.09
C PRO A 659 12.42 -9.01 -26.78
N ASP A 660 12.69 -7.93 -26.03
CA ASP A 660 13.08 -6.63 -26.58
C ASP A 660 14.57 -6.29 -26.39
N VAL A 661 15.16 -6.81 -25.31
CA VAL A 661 16.54 -6.53 -24.92
C VAL A 661 17.21 -7.80 -24.39
N THR A 662 18.40 -8.10 -24.91
CA THR A 662 19.36 -9.00 -24.26
C THR A 662 20.47 -8.15 -23.66
N PHE A 663 20.79 -8.39 -22.39
CA PHE A 663 21.80 -7.66 -21.64
C PHE A 663 22.68 -8.66 -20.92
N GLN A 664 24.00 -8.51 -21.04
CA GLN A 664 24.98 -9.24 -20.24
C GLN A 664 26.02 -8.27 -19.72
N TYR A 665 26.34 -8.38 -18.44
CA TYR A 665 27.39 -7.63 -17.77
C TYR A 665 28.37 -8.59 -17.12
N LYS A 666 29.66 -8.28 -17.23
CA LYS A 666 30.75 -8.99 -16.58
C LYS A 666 31.81 -8.01 -16.12
N GLN A 667 32.31 -8.19 -14.89
CA GLN A 667 33.45 -7.49 -14.34
C GLN A 667 34.62 -8.45 -14.14
N GLU A 668 35.78 -8.08 -14.69
CA GLU A 668 37.03 -8.82 -14.58
C GLU A 668 38.21 -7.86 -14.34
N GLY A 669 38.75 -7.86 -13.14
CA GLY A 669 39.84 -6.95 -12.78
C GLY A 669 39.44 -5.48 -12.95
N THR A 670 40.13 -4.76 -13.84
CA THR A 670 39.84 -3.36 -14.17
C THR A 670 38.84 -3.19 -15.32
N TYR A 671 38.29 -4.28 -15.87
CA TYR A 671 37.40 -4.23 -17.01
C TYR A 671 35.95 -4.48 -16.61
N ASP A 672 35.05 -3.62 -17.09
CA ASP A 672 33.63 -3.89 -17.19
C ASP A 672 33.26 -4.12 -18.65
N THR A 673 32.58 -5.23 -18.93
CA THR A 673 32.12 -5.58 -20.28
C THR A 673 30.61 -5.70 -20.29
N TYR A 674 29.98 -5.08 -21.29
CA TYR A 674 28.55 -5.14 -21.54
C TYR A 674 28.31 -5.64 -22.95
N HIS A 675 27.45 -6.65 -23.09
CA HIS A 675 26.91 -7.09 -24.37
C HIS A 675 25.42 -6.82 -24.38
N ILE A 676 24.97 -6.00 -25.33
CA ILE A 676 23.59 -5.50 -25.39
C ILE A 676 23.04 -5.68 -26.80
N ASP A 677 21.99 -6.48 -26.94
CA ASP A 677 21.17 -6.54 -28.14
C ASP A 677 19.83 -5.86 -27.87
N THR A 678 19.36 -5.06 -28.82
CA THR A 678 18.12 -4.31 -28.68
C THR A 678 17.50 -3.98 -30.03
N HIS A 679 16.18 -3.77 -30.07
CA HIS A 679 15.51 -3.21 -31.25
C HIS A 679 15.53 -1.67 -31.30
N PHE A 680 16.05 -0.99 -30.27
CA PHE A 680 16.14 0.47 -30.23
C PHE A 680 17.35 0.98 -31.05
N PRO A 681 17.17 1.94 -31.97
CA PRO A 681 18.28 2.45 -32.80
C PRO A 681 19.41 3.14 -32.03
N ILE A 682 19.08 3.80 -30.92
CA ILE A 682 20.03 4.53 -30.07
C ILE A 682 20.07 3.86 -28.71
N LEU A 683 21.27 3.46 -28.28
CA LEU A 683 21.53 2.90 -26.95
C LEU A 683 22.38 3.89 -26.15
N GLU A 684 21.93 4.25 -24.96
CA GLU A 684 22.75 4.97 -23.97
C GLU A 684 22.94 4.10 -22.72
N LEU A 685 24.17 3.63 -22.51
CA LEU A 685 24.57 2.93 -21.29
C LEU A 685 25.05 3.96 -20.26
N GLN A 686 24.43 3.99 -19.08
CA GLN A 686 24.84 4.81 -17.95
C GLN A 686 25.31 3.93 -16.78
N VAL A 687 26.56 4.07 -16.34
CA VAL A 687 27.12 3.20 -15.29
C VAL A 687 27.82 4.03 -14.20
N PRO A 688 27.69 3.64 -12.91
CA PRO A 688 28.45 4.26 -11.82
C PRO A 688 29.95 4.12 -12.09
N ALA A 689 30.71 5.20 -11.90
CA ALA A 689 32.16 5.12 -12.00
C ALA A 689 32.75 4.41 -10.77
N LYS A 690 33.52 3.34 -10.99
CA LYS A 690 34.19 2.59 -9.93
C LYS A 690 35.52 3.22 -9.53
N LYS A 691 36.23 3.78 -10.51
CA LYS A 691 37.49 4.48 -10.33
C LYS A 691 37.39 5.94 -10.76
N ASP A 692 38.32 6.76 -10.29
CA ASP A 692 38.38 8.18 -10.58
C ASP A 692 38.93 8.54 -11.98
N ARG A 693 39.37 7.56 -12.77
CA ARG A 693 39.81 7.74 -14.16
C ARG A 693 39.38 6.59 -15.06
N ILE A 694 39.33 6.85 -16.36
CA ILE A 694 39.03 5.87 -17.40
C ILE A 694 40.19 5.80 -18.36
N LYS A 695 40.80 4.63 -18.46
CA LYS A 695 41.92 4.39 -19.37
C LYS A 695 41.46 4.30 -20.82
N SER A 696 40.39 3.55 -21.06
CA SER A 696 39.78 3.44 -22.39
C SER A 696 38.32 3.00 -22.31
N ILE A 697 37.52 3.41 -23.31
CA ILE A 697 36.21 2.82 -23.60
C ILE A 697 36.19 2.40 -25.06
N LEU A 698 35.82 1.15 -25.31
CA LEU A 698 35.64 0.60 -26.65
C LEU A 698 34.16 0.26 -26.85
N VAL A 699 33.62 0.61 -28.02
CA VAL A 699 32.32 0.13 -28.51
C VAL A 699 32.58 -0.64 -29.80
N ASN A 700 32.22 -1.93 -29.83
CA ASN A 700 32.48 -2.84 -30.94
C ASN A 700 33.96 -2.81 -31.39
N GLY A 701 34.88 -2.80 -30.41
CA GLY A 701 36.34 -2.79 -30.62
C GLY A 701 36.93 -1.45 -31.04
N ARG A 702 36.15 -0.36 -31.11
CA ARG A 702 36.62 0.98 -31.52
C ARG A 702 36.55 1.97 -30.36
N PRO A 703 37.51 2.89 -30.20
CA PRO A 703 37.44 3.94 -29.19
C PRO A 703 36.14 4.73 -29.24
N ALA A 704 35.48 4.89 -28.10
CA ALA A 704 34.21 5.59 -27.97
C ALA A 704 34.33 6.81 -27.04
N LYS A 705 33.51 7.83 -27.31
CA LYS A 705 33.38 8.99 -26.43
C LYS A 705 32.43 8.67 -25.28
N TRP A 706 32.69 9.30 -24.15
CA TRP A 706 31.82 9.25 -22.97
C TRP A 706 31.65 10.65 -22.38
N ARG A 707 30.66 10.79 -21.51
CA ARG A 707 30.40 12.01 -20.75
C ARG A 707 30.01 11.69 -19.32
N LEU A 708 30.19 12.64 -18.40
CA LEU A 708 29.53 12.59 -17.10
C LEU A 708 28.03 12.81 -17.27
N SER A 709 27.23 12.03 -16.54
CA SER A 709 25.77 12.11 -16.51
C SER A 709 25.32 12.70 -15.18
N GLN A 710 24.35 13.61 -15.25
CA GLN A 710 23.71 14.23 -14.08
C GLN A 710 22.37 13.56 -13.74
N ALA A 711 22.10 12.39 -14.31
CA ALA A 711 20.83 11.69 -14.14
C ALA A 711 20.57 11.18 -12.71
N VAL A 712 21.57 11.23 -11.84
CA VAL A 712 21.51 10.88 -10.41
C VAL A 712 22.45 11.79 -9.61
N ALA A 713 22.19 11.89 -8.31
CA ALA A 713 23.10 12.49 -7.35
C ALA A 713 23.71 11.40 -6.44
N GLY A 714 24.69 11.77 -5.62
CA GLY A 714 25.35 10.88 -4.66
C GLY A 714 26.68 10.30 -5.16
N TYR A 715 26.77 9.92 -6.44
CA TYR A 715 27.97 9.31 -7.04
C TYR A 715 28.18 9.75 -8.51
N PRO A 716 29.42 9.64 -9.05
CA PRO A 716 29.69 9.94 -10.44
C PRO A 716 29.14 8.85 -11.36
N LEU A 717 28.40 9.28 -12.38
CA LEU A 717 27.80 8.42 -13.40
C LEU A 717 28.41 8.78 -14.76
N ILE A 718 28.87 7.80 -15.52
CA ILE A 718 29.30 8.01 -16.91
C ILE A 718 28.23 7.52 -17.88
N ALA A 719 28.16 8.14 -19.06
CA ALA A 719 27.27 7.75 -20.14
C ALA A 719 28.04 7.50 -21.44
N VAL A 720 27.74 6.38 -22.09
CA VAL A 720 28.25 5.99 -23.41
C VAL A 720 27.05 5.83 -24.35
N THR A 721 27.00 6.63 -25.41
CA THR A 721 25.91 6.59 -26.40
C THR A 721 26.41 5.97 -27.70
N THR A 722 25.65 5.04 -28.26
CA THR A 722 25.94 4.38 -29.53
C THR A 722 24.68 4.26 -30.40
N GLN A 723 24.86 4.18 -31.71
CA GLN A 723 23.81 3.91 -32.70
C GLN A 723 24.02 2.49 -33.25
N ALA A 724 23.63 1.50 -32.47
CA ALA A 724 23.76 0.09 -32.84
C ALA A 724 22.68 -0.74 -32.15
N TYR A 725 22.11 -1.69 -32.89
CA TYR A 725 21.18 -2.70 -32.36
C TYR A 725 21.88 -3.82 -31.58
N SER A 726 23.21 -3.92 -31.72
CA SER A 726 24.07 -4.82 -30.96
C SER A 726 25.35 -4.08 -30.60
N ALA A 727 25.71 -4.07 -29.32
CA ALA A 727 26.84 -3.32 -28.80
C ALA A 727 27.63 -4.12 -27.76
N ASP A 728 28.91 -4.32 -28.05
CA ASP A 728 29.94 -4.73 -27.09
C ASP A 728 30.64 -3.48 -26.55
N ILE A 729 30.37 -3.14 -25.29
CA ILE A 729 30.95 -1.98 -24.61
C ILE A 729 31.94 -2.48 -23.57
N VAL A 730 33.21 -2.10 -23.72
CA VAL A 730 34.29 -2.44 -22.78
C VAL A 730 34.83 -1.18 -22.15
N ILE A 731 34.82 -1.10 -20.83
CA ILE A 731 35.35 0.01 -20.04
C ILE A 731 36.55 -0.49 -19.26
N GLU A 732 37.72 0.11 -19.49
CA GLU A 732 38.93 -0.14 -18.71
C GLU A 732 39.13 1.01 -17.72
N TRP A 733 38.97 0.69 -16.44
CA TRP A 733 39.14 1.64 -15.34
C TRP A 733 40.61 1.81 -14.94
N GLU A 734 41.00 3.00 -14.51
CA GLU A 734 42.32 3.26 -13.91
C GLU A 734 42.22 4.28 -12.77
N GLY A 735 43.30 4.47 -12.02
CA GLY A 735 43.32 5.40 -10.88
C GLY A 735 42.80 4.78 -9.57
N SER A 736 42.29 5.63 -8.69
CA SER A 736 41.86 5.26 -7.32
C SER A 736 40.37 4.94 -7.28
N ASP A 737 39.93 4.15 -6.29
CA ASP A 737 38.50 3.91 -6.06
C ASP A 737 37.75 5.20 -5.77
N ILE A 738 36.52 5.30 -6.30
CA ILE A 738 35.63 6.41 -5.97
C ILE A 738 35.25 6.30 -4.49
N VAL A 739 35.45 7.40 -3.75
CA VAL A 739 35.11 7.46 -2.33
C VAL A 739 33.77 8.16 -2.18
N ILE A 740 32.73 7.41 -1.81
CA ILE A 740 31.41 7.94 -1.46
C ILE A 740 31.30 8.02 0.07
N PRO A 741 31.16 9.21 0.66
CA PRO A 741 30.96 9.35 2.10
C PRO A 741 29.66 8.67 2.54
N SER A 742 29.68 8.00 3.70
CA SER A 742 28.46 7.53 4.34
C SER A 742 27.59 8.73 4.75
N ILE A 743 26.30 8.64 4.48
CA ILE A 743 25.33 9.66 4.89
C ILE A 743 24.76 9.26 6.25
N THR A 744 24.81 10.18 7.21
CA THR A 744 24.29 9.99 8.57
C THR A 744 23.38 11.17 8.94
N GLY A 745 22.32 10.93 9.71
CA GLY A 745 21.36 11.98 10.10
C GLY A 745 20.19 12.15 9.12
N GLU A 746 19.22 12.97 9.50
CA GLU A 746 17.92 13.09 8.83
C GLU A 746 18.00 13.90 7.54
N GLN A 747 18.74 15.00 7.55
CA GLN A 747 18.82 15.93 6.41
C GLN A 747 20.09 15.76 5.58
N THR A 748 19.94 15.91 4.27
CA THR A 748 21.02 15.77 3.28
C THR A 748 21.11 17.02 2.41
N THR A 749 22.31 17.55 2.21
CA THR A 749 22.62 18.60 1.22
C THR A 749 23.68 18.09 0.24
N PHE A 750 24.02 18.90 -0.78
CA PHE A 750 24.90 18.48 -1.86
C PHE A 750 26.03 19.48 -2.10
N LYS A 751 27.20 18.95 -2.43
CA LYS A 751 28.33 19.75 -2.92
C LYS A 751 28.91 19.09 -4.16
N THR A 752 29.39 19.90 -5.09
CA THR A 752 30.16 19.39 -6.22
C THR A 752 31.50 18.87 -5.71
N VAL A 753 31.79 17.61 -6.00
CA VAL A 753 33.07 16.96 -5.70
C VAL A 753 33.73 16.57 -7.00
N THR A 754 35.04 16.74 -7.06
CA THR A 754 35.89 16.25 -8.14
C THR A 754 36.94 15.31 -7.57
N GLN A 755 37.03 14.10 -8.12
CA GLN A 755 38.08 13.14 -7.86
C GLN A 755 38.58 12.61 -9.22
N GLY A 756 39.86 12.83 -9.53
CA GLY A 756 40.39 12.50 -10.85
C GLY A 756 39.62 13.22 -11.98
N ASP A 757 39.12 12.44 -12.93
CA ASP A 757 38.31 12.90 -14.06
C ASP A 757 36.80 12.93 -13.74
N MET A 758 36.41 12.45 -12.55
CA MET A 758 35.02 12.34 -12.13
C MET A 758 34.57 13.58 -11.37
N THR A 759 33.45 14.16 -11.79
CA THR A 759 32.77 15.25 -11.08
C THR A 759 31.30 14.91 -10.87
N TRP A 760 30.81 15.07 -9.63
CA TRP A 760 29.41 14.77 -9.29
C TRP A 760 28.90 15.59 -8.11
N LEU A 761 27.59 15.55 -7.90
CA LEU A 761 26.92 16.11 -6.73
C LEU A 761 26.98 15.08 -5.59
N ALA A 762 27.96 15.23 -4.69
CA ALA A 762 28.10 14.35 -3.54
C ALA A 762 27.12 14.77 -2.44
N ALA A 763 26.35 13.80 -1.95
CA ALA A 763 25.51 13.98 -0.79
C ALA A 763 26.37 14.15 0.47
N VAL A 764 26.02 15.10 1.32
CA VAL A 764 26.67 15.35 2.61
C VAL A 764 25.60 15.56 3.69
N PRO A 765 25.84 15.07 4.92
CA PRO A 765 24.91 15.31 6.01
C PRO A 765 24.86 16.81 6.32
N VAL A 766 23.66 17.32 6.57
CA VAL A 766 23.53 18.66 7.16
C VAL A 766 24.01 18.54 8.60
N GLN A 767 25.18 19.12 8.90
CA GLN A 767 25.61 19.25 10.29
C GLN A 767 24.56 20.10 11.01
N PRO A 768 24.17 19.77 12.25
CA PRO A 768 23.37 20.67 13.05
C PRO A 768 24.11 22.00 13.07
N VAL A 769 23.60 23.00 12.36
CA VAL A 769 24.04 24.36 12.58
C VAL A 769 23.63 24.61 14.03
N GLU A 770 24.59 25.00 14.88
CA GLU A 770 24.25 25.71 16.10
C GLU A 770 23.39 26.91 15.68
N LEU A 771 22.07 26.72 15.63
CA LEU A 771 21.08 27.78 15.62
C LEU A 771 21.06 28.37 17.02
N VAL A 772 22.22 28.88 17.44
CA VAL A 772 22.36 29.87 18.49
C VAL A 772 21.91 31.18 17.86
N GLN A 773 20.60 31.41 17.86
CA GLN A 773 19.98 32.63 18.39
C GLN A 773 18.48 32.70 18.08
N SER A 774 17.72 32.86 19.17
CA SER A 774 16.34 33.37 19.28
C SER A 774 15.14 32.42 19.24
N VAL A 775 15.29 31.16 19.62
CA VAL A 775 14.26 30.50 20.44
C VAL A 775 14.96 30.09 21.72
N GLN A 776 14.59 30.69 22.85
CA GLN A 776 15.08 30.19 24.14
C GLN A 776 14.65 28.72 24.23
N PRO A 777 15.58 27.77 24.40
CA PRO A 777 15.20 26.43 24.79
C PRO A 777 14.45 26.55 26.12
N ALA A 778 13.28 25.92 26.21
CA ALA A 778 12.68 25.67 27.51
C ALA A 778 13.77 25.06 28.41
N PRO A 779 13.96 25.55 29.65
CA PRO A 779 15.05 25.11 30.49
C PRO A 779 15.02 23.58 30.59
N ALA A 780 16.19 22.97 30.37
CA ALA A 780 16.39 21.55 30.55
C ALA A 780 15.99 21.17 31.99
N MET A 781 14.79 20.59 32.15
CA MET A 781 14.42 19.93 33.39
C MET A 781 15.28 18.69 33.54
N HIS A 782 16.30 18.78 34.38
CA HIS A 782 17.16 17.68 34.81
C HIS A 782 16.49 16.77 35.86
N GLU A 783 15.18 16.55 35.74
CA GLU A 783 14.46 15.47 36.39
C GLU A 783 13.61 14.78 35.32
N THR A 784 13.61 13.45 35.28
CA THR A 784 12.73 12.67 34.42
C THR A 784 11.28 12.93 34.83
N TYR A 785 10.68 13.99 34.28
CA TYR A 785 9.31 14.39 34.51
C TYR A 785 8.38 13.27 34.04
N THR A 786 7.64 12.68 34.98
CA THR A 786 6.58 11.72 34.68
C THR A 786 5.25 12.45 34.82
N ALA A 787 4.45 12.48 33.75
CA ALA A 787 3.15 13.15 33.79
C ALA A 787 2.30 12.60 34.95
N PHE A 788 1.64 13.49 35.69
CA PHE A 788 0.81 13.21 36.87
C PHE A 788 1.54 12.58 38.09
N SER A 789 2.87 12.50 38.12
CA SER A 789 3.58 11.95 39.29
C SER A 789 3.69 12.91 40.48
N HIS A 790 3.38 14.19 40.30
CA HIS A 790 3.45 15.24 41.33
C HIS A 790 2.08 15.82 41.67
N VAL A 791 1.01 15.04 41.46
CA VAL A 791 -0.33 15.44 41.86
C VAL A 791 -0.40 15.51 43.38
N ILE A 792 -0.74 16.69 43.89
CA ILE A 792 -1.00 16.95 45.31
C ILE A 792 -2.50 17.29 45.42
N PRO A 793 -3.37 16.29 45.72
CA PRO A 793 -4.83 16.46 45.64
C PRO A 793 -5.37 17.63 46.46
N GLU A 794 -4.79 17.89 47.63
CA GLU A 794 -5.19 18.99 48.53
C GLU A 794 -4.89 20.39 47.98
N LEU A 795 -3.99 20.50 47.01
CA LEU A 795 -3.65 21.76 46.33
C LEU A 795 -4.35 21.91 44.98
N CYS A 796 -5.10 20.90 44.55
CA CYS A 796 -5.82 20.91 43.29
C CYS A 796 -7.13 21.68 43.43
N GLU A 797 -7.28 22.77 42.68
CA GLU A 797 -8.49 23.59 42.60
C GLU A 797 -9.17 23.38 41.23
N PRO A 798 -10.29 22.65 41.16
CA PRO A 798 -11.10 22.57 39.95
C PRO A 798 -11.74 23.92 39.63
N LEU A 799 -11.55 24.42 38.41
CA LEU A 799 -12.12 25.69 37.98
C LEU A 799 -13.58 25.54 37.53
N ASN A 800 -14.37 26.59 37.73
CA ASN A 800 -15.72 26.68 37.17
C ASN A 800 -15.67 27.28 35.77
N ILE A 801 -15.95 26.43 34.76
CA ILE A 801 -16.01 26.82 33.35
C ILE A 801 -17.40 26.54 32.74
N ASP A 802 -18.43 26.40 33.58
CA ASP A 802 -19.78 25.97 33.17
C ASP A 802 -20.37 26.90 32.09
N THR A 803 -20.02 28.18 32.11
CA THR A 803 -20.51 29.18 31.14
C THR A 803 -19.79 29.13 29.80
N GLN A 804 -18.66 28.42 29.71
CA GLN A 804 -17.92 28.21 28.46
C GLN A 804 -18.35 26.94 27.72
N TRP A 805 -19.03 26.00 28.39
CA TRP A 805 -19.56 24.82 27.71
C TRP A 805 -20.59 25.21 26.65
N ASN A 806 -20.41 24.71 25.43
CA ASN A 806 -21.23 25.03 24.27
C ASN A 806 -21.99 23.82 23.71
N ALA A 807 -21.65 22.59 24.15
CA ALA A 807 -22.23 21.35 23.64
C ALA A 807 -22.27 20.24 24.71
N SER A 808 -22.89 19.12 24.36
CA SER A 808 -22.74 17.84 25.05
C SER A 808 -21.63 17.02 24.38
N VAL A 809 -20.75 16.38 25.16
CA VAL A 809 -19.66 15.55 24.62
C VAL A 809 -20.18 14.41 23.73
N THR A 810 -21.42 13.96 23.97
CA THR A 810 -22.04 12.90 23.17
C THR A 810 -22.53 13.36 21.80
N ASP A 811 -22.49 14.66 21.51
CA ASP A 811 -22.95 15.23 20.24
C ASP A 811 -21.91 15.01 19.12
N ILE A 812 -20.65 14.72 19.47
CA ILE A 812 -19.52 14.70 18.53
C ILE A 812 -19.72 13.80 17.29
N PHE A 813 -20.37 12.65 17.42
CA PHE A 813 -20.68 11.76 16.28
C PHE A 813 -22.19 11.65 15.99
N LYS A 814 -23.00 12.50 16.64
CA LYS A 814 -24.45 12.63 16.40
C LYS A 814 -24.78 13.87 15.56
N ASN A 815 -23.90 14.87 15.58
CA ASN A 815 -24.01 16.07 14.77
C ASN A 815 -23.72 15.80 13.29
N GLU A 816 -24.22 16.69 12.45
CA GLU A 816 -23.86 16.76 11.05
C GLU A 816 -22.94 17.97 10.81
N TYR A 817 -21.72 17.70 10.36
CA TYR A 817 -20.71 18.68 9.97
C TYR A 817 -20.87 19.00 8.49
N ARG A 818 -21.72 19.99 8.20
CA ARG A 818 -22.13 20.36 6.83
C ARG A 818 -21.34 21.51 6.23
N SER A 819 -20.68 22.32 7.04
CA SER A 819 -19.99 23.53 6.59
C SER A 819 -18.83 23.89 7.50
N PRO A 820 -17.68 24.35 6.95
CA PRO A 820 -17.39 24.44 5.51
C PRO A 820 -17.11 23.06 4.90
N ARG A 821 -17.52 22.82 3.65
CA ARG A 821 -17.16 21.62 2.86
C ARG A 821 -16.61 22.02 1.50
N SER A 822 -15.95 21.09 0.81
CA SER A 822 -15.38 21.43 -0.50
C SER A 822 -16.47 21.90 -1.47
N PRO A 823 -16.22 22.96 -2.26
CA PRO A 823 -17.08 23.32 -3.36
C PRO A 823 -16.92 22.35 -4.56
N PHE A 824 -15.98 21.41 -4.51
CA PHE A 824 -15.64 20.46 -5.56
C PHE A 824 -15.94 19.01 -5.17
N THR A 825 -15.95 18.12 -6.16
CA THR A 825 -16.22 16.70 -5.93
C THR A 825 -14.94 16.03 -5.43
N THR A 826 -14.97 15.47 -4.22
CA THR A 826 -13.81 14.86 -3.55
C THR A 826 -14.24 13.68 -2.66
N LEU A 827 -13.28 12.86 -2.21
CA LEU A 827 -13.50 11.92 -1.11
C LEU A 827 -13.39 12.69 0.20
N GLU A 828 -14.45 12.73 1.02
CA GLU A 828 -14.46 13.50 2.27
C GLU A 828 -14.75 12.62 3.47
N ILE A 829 -14.42 13.11 4.66
CA ILE A 829 -14.94 12.54 5.90
C ILE A 829 -16.49 12.60 5.89
N PRO A 830 -17.19 11.52 6.30
CA PRO A 830 -18.64 11.50 6.36
C PRO A 830 -19.24 12.61 7.24
N LEU A 831 -20.53 12.92 7.03
CA LEU A 831 -21.24 14.01 7.75
C LEU A 831 -21.13 13.97 9.27
N HIS A 832 -21.00 12.80 9.88
CA HIS A 832 -20.90 12.63 11.33
C HIS A 832 -19.46 12.72 11.87
N GLY A 833 -18.45 13.04 11.04
CA GLY A 833 -17.09 13.32 11.50
C GLY A 833 -16.24 12.10 11.88
N ILE A 834 -16.62 10.90 11.44
CA ILE A 834 -15.87 9.65 11.60
C ILE A 834 -16.14 8.72 10.40
N GLY A 835 -15.19 7.85 10.09
CA GLY A 835 -15.24 6.90 8.98
C GLY A 835 -14.62 7.46 7.70
N GLU A 836 -14.81 6.71 6.61
CA GLU A 836 -14.20 6.98 5.31
C GLU A 836 -15.19 6.65 4.18
N TRP A 837 -14.83 6.96 2.94
CA TRP A 837 -15.72 6.81 1.78
C TRP A 837 -16.13 5.36 1.46
N THR A 838 -15.32 4.38 1.90
CA THR A 838 -15.62 2.95 1.81
C THR A 838 -16.61 2.51 2.90
N HIS A 839 -16.60 3.20 4.04
CA HIS A 839 -17.45 2.90 5.19
C HIS A 839 -18.15 4.16 5.73
N PRO A 840 -18.99 4.82 4.90
CA PRO A 840 -19.48 6.15 5.19
C PRO A 840 -20.58 6.19 6.26
N LYS A 841 -20.83 5.08 6.95
CA LYS A 841 -21.88 4.91 7.97
C LYS A 841 -21.31 4.48 9.33
N ILE A 842 -19.98 4.41 9.47
CA ILE A 842 -19.34 4.13 10.75
C ILE A 842 -19.67 5.24 11.73
N THR A 843 -20.04 4.90 12.95
CA THR A 843 -20.24 5.89 14.03
C THR A 843 -19.82 5.26 15.36
N ALA A 844 -19.64 6.09 16.38
CA ALA A 844 -19.32 5.65 17.72
C ALA A 844 -20.31 6.23 18.73
N ASN A 845 -20.67 5.43 19.73
CA ASN A 845 -21.53 5.87 20.83
C ASN A 845 -20.69 6.33 22.02
N ILE A 846 -20.87 7.58 22.42
CA ILE A 846 -20.21 8.20 23.57
C ILE A 846 -21.20 8.23 24.75
N ASP A 847 -20.74 7.82 25.93
CA ASP A 847 -21.51 7.76 27.17
C ASP A 847 -20.93 8.78 28.16
N ASP A 848 -21.71 9.78 28.56
CA ASP A 848 -21.29 10.85 29.47
C ASP A 848 -21.80 10.65 30.92
N ALA A 849 -22.34 9.47 31.27
CA ALA A 849 -23.02 9.24 32.54
C ALA A 849 -22.14 9.54 33.76
N VAL A 850 -20.82 9.27 33.70
CA VAL A 850 -19.90 9.59 34.79
C VAL A 850 -19.71 11.10 34.95
N LEU A 851 -19.63 11.85 33.85
CA LEU A 851 -19.50 13.32 33.88
C LEU A 851 -20.76 13.97 34.48
N ARG A 852 -21.92 13.34 34.29
CA ARG A 852 -23.22 13.81 34.81
C ARG A 852 -23.54 13.34 36.22
N LYS A 853 -22.74 12.45 36.82
CA LYS A 853 -23.07 11.83 38.12
C LYS A 853 -22.95 12.82 39.28
N ASP A 854 -21.81 13.48 39.38
CA ASP A 854 -21.42 14.40 40.46
C ASP A 854 -20.83 15.68 39.85
N THR A 855 -20.83 16.78 40.59
CA THR A 855 -20.25 18.07 40.12
C THR A 855 -18.73 18.09 40.20
N VAL A 856 -18.13 17.17 40.95
CA VAL A 856 -16.68 16.95 41.01
C VAL A 856 -16.39 15.47 40.80
N LEU A 857 -15.69 15.17 39.72
CA LEU A 857 -15.15 13.84 39.42
C LEU A 857 -13.77 13.71 40.04
N ASN A 858 -13.63 12.82 41.03
CA ASN A 858 -12.33 12.47 41.59
C ASN A 858 -11.73 11.30 40.80
N THR A 859 -10.57 11.52 40.18
CA THR A 859 -9.88 10.47 39.42
C THR A 859 -9.05 9.57 40.34
N ASN A 860 -8.78 8.34 39.90
CA ASN A 860 -7.90 7.41 40.62
C ASN A 860 -6.42 7.83 40.65
N ILE A 861 -6.04 8.88 39.91
CA ILE A 861 -4.70 9.49 39.94
C ILE A 861 -4.64 10.74 40.83
N GLY A 862 -5.73 11.06 41.55
CA GLY A 862 -5.74 12.12 42.56
C GLY A 862 -6.10 13.52 42.04
N VAL A 863 -6.33 13.70 40.74
CA VAL A 863 -6.77 14.98 40.17
C VAL A 863 -8.31 15.08 40.24
N PRO A 864 -8.88 16.06 40.96
CA PRO A 864 -10.32 16.35 40.90
C PRO A 864 -10.63 17.19 39.66
N PHE A 865 -11.74 16.93 38.97
CA PHE A 865 -12.25 17.76 37.87
C PHE A 865 -13.68 18.19 38.13
N ARG A 866 -14.00 19.47 37.87
CA ARG A 866 -15.38 19.93 37.90
C ARG A 866 -16.10 19.47 36.64
N THR A 867 -17.23 18.80 36.79
CA THR A 867 -18.06 18.27 35.71
C THR A 867 -19.50 18.76 35.83
N SER A 868 -20.33 18.56 34.80
CA SER A 868 -21.69 19.11 34.74
C SER A 868 -22.60 18.62 35.87
N GLY A 869 -22.40 17.37 36.34
CA GLY A 869 -23.19 16.76 37.39
C GLY A 869 -24.70 16.73 37.10
N LYS A 870 -25.50 16.34 38.11
CA LYS A 870 -26.96 16.25 37.98
C LYS A 870 -27.66 17.61 37.82
N ALA A 871 -27.00 18.71 38.19
CA ALA A 871 -27.59 20.04 38.22
C ALA A 871 -27.98 20.57 36.83
N SER A 872 -27.31 20.08 35.79
CA SER A 872 -27.55 20.42 34.39
C SER A 872 -28.89 19.87 33.83
N GLN A 873 -29.48 18.84 34.46
CA GLN A 873 -30.76 18.25 34.02
C GLN A 873 -32.01 19.10 34.34
N LYS A 874 -31.92 20.12 35.20
CA LYS A 874 -33.09 20.90 35.66
C LYS A 874 -33.41 22.15 34.83
N ALA A 875 -32.59 22.51 33.83
CA ALA A 875 -32.73 23.78 33.10
C ALA A 875 -33.72 23.76 31.92
N SER A 876 -34.33 22.62 31.55
CA SER A 876 -35.26 22.51 30.41
C SER A 876 -36.76 22.55 30.79
N GLY A 877 -37.11 22.75 32.06
CA GLY A 877 -38.50 22.81 32.51
C GLY A 877 -38.94 24.23 32.87
N ASN A 878 -39.41 25.01 31.89
CA ASN A 878 -40.28 26.15 32.18
C ASN A 878 -41.72 25.75 31.82
N GLU A 879 -42.51 25.46 32.86
CA GLU A 879 -43.95 25.25 32.77
C GLU A 879 -44.65 26.56 32.43
N SER A 880 -45.24 26.66 31.22
CA SER A 880 -46.58 27.22 31.02
C SER A 880 -47.01 27.19 29.55
N GLY A 881 -48.10 26.46 29.29
CA GLY A 881 -49.18 26.92 28.39
C GLY A 881 -48.95 26.88 26.88
N ASN A 882 -49.25 25.72 26.28
CA ASN A 882 -50.12 25.55 25.10
C ASN A 882 -49.88 26.48 23.88
N ASP A 883 -49.07 26.03 22.91
CA ASP A 883 -49.42 26.14 21.50
C ASP A 883 -48.59 25.20 20.60
N THR A 884 -49.25 24.58 19.62
CA THR A 884 -48.69 23.59 18.71
C THR A 884 -47.81 24.24 17.64
N ALA A 885 -46.49 24.25 17.88
CA ALA A 885 -45.48 24.36 16.83
C ALA A 885 -44.39 23.31 17.09
N LYS A 886 -44.10 22.47 16.09
CA LYS A 886 -42.96 21.54 16.12
C LYS A 886 -41.66 22.35 16.13
N VAL A 887 -41.15 22.62 17.33
CA VAL A 887 -39.76 23.00 17.57
C VAL A 887 -39.02 21.73 18.00
N SER A 888 -38.08 21.27 17.18
CA SER A 888 -37.00 20.36 17.57
C SER A 888 -36.07 21.11 18.54
N GLY A 889 -35.71 20.68 19.75
CA GLY A 889 -35.98 19.51 20.58
C GLY A 889 -35.29 19.76 21.94
N ASN A 890 -35.43 18.85 22.90
CA ASN A 890 -34.68 18.82 24.17
C ASN A 890 -33.16 19.05 23.94
N GLU A 891 -32.61 20.20 24.33
CA GLU A 891 -31.16 20.37 24.38
C GLU A 891 -30.60 19.51 25.53
N SER A 892 -29.73 18.55 25.18
CA SER A 892 -28.95 17.81 26.17
C SER A 892 -28.12 18.81 26.99
N PRO A 893 -27.98 18.64 28.32
CA PRO A 893 -27.25 19.61 29.10
C PRO A 893 -25.78 19.64 28.71
N LYS A 894 -25.22 20.84 28.59
CA LYS A 894 -23.85 21.07 28.12
C LYS A 894 -22.82 20.64 29.17
N ASP A 895 -21.73 20.05 28.72
CA ASP A 895 -20.65 19.53 29.58
C ASP A 895 -19.25 19.60 28.95
N ILE A 896 -19.15 20.21 27.76
CA ILE A 896 -17.88 20.43 27.06
C ILE A 896 -17.91 21.74 26.27
N ALA A 897 -16.74 22.38 26.18
CA ALA A 897 -16.51 23.53 25.31
C ALA A 897 -15.74 23.04 24.08
N PHE A 898 -16.47 22.73 23.00
CA PHE A 898 -15.89 22.33 21.73
C PHE A 898 -15.36 23.52 20.94
N THR A 899 -14.28 23.26 20.21
CA THR A 899 -13.75 24.09 19.14
C THR A 899 -13.60 23.25 17.88
N SER A 900 -13.76 23.88 16.71
CA SER A 900 -13.52 23.24 15.41
C SER A 900 -13.38 24.27 14.31
N LEU A 901 -12.86 23.85 13.14
CA LEU A 901 -12.96 24.64 11.91
C LEU A 901 -14.30 24.42 11.17
N TRP A 902 -15.18 23.57 11.71
CA TRP A 902 -16.58 23.47 11.32
C TRP A 902 -17.40 24.63 11.89
N ASP A 903 -18.41 25.11 11.16
CA ASP A 903 -19.32 26.17 11.60
C ASP A 903 -20.18 25.76 12.82
N ASN A 904 -20.14 24.48 13.20
CA ASN A 904 -20.81 23.94 14.38
C ASN A 904 -20.29 24.57 15.69
N TYR A 905 -19.01 24.96 15.75
CA TYR A 905 -18.34 25.46 16.96
C TYR A 905 -17.37 26.61 16.63
N PRO A 906 -17.03 27.48 17.60
CA PRO A 906 -15.96 28.45 17.37
C PRO A 906 -14.61 27.77 17.12
N ASP A 907 -13.71 28.42 16.38
CA ASP A 907 -12.35 27.91 16.15
C ASP A 907 -11.49 27.91 17.43
N SER A 908 -11.87 28.74 18.40
CA SER A 908 -11.14 28.96 19.63
C SER A 908 -12.07 29.37 20.78
N ILE A 909 -11.67 29.03 22.00
CA ILE A 909 -12.29 29.49 23.25
C ILE A 909 -11.22 30.05 24.18
N GLN A 910 -11.60 31.01 25.01
CA GLN A 910 -10.73 31.60 26.02
C GLN A 910 -11.36 31.51 27.40
N ILE A 911 -10.58 31.07 28.38
CA ILE A 911 -10.95 30.92 29.78
C ILE A 911 -10.05 31.81 30.61
N ILE A 912 -10.64 32.62 31.48
CA ILE A 912 -9.88 33.48 32.39
C ILE A 912 -9.27 32.62 33.49
N LEU A 913 -7.96 32.76 33.68
CA LEU A 913 -7.23 32.16 34.78
C LEU A 913 -6.82 33.27 35.76
N ASN A 914 -6.65 32.93 37.03
CA ASN A 914 -6.21 33.88 38.04
C ASN A 914 -5.23 33.22 39.02
N GLY A 915 -4.38 34.05 39.62
CA GLY A 915 -3.43 33.63 40.65
C GLY A 915 -2.26 32.84 40.09
N HIS A 916 -1.51 32.21 40.99
CA HIS A 916 -0.33 31.41 40.67
C HIS A 916 -0.66 29.93 40.82
N ALA A 917 -0.05 29.10 39.98
CA ALA A 917 -0.15 27.64 40.04
C ALA A 917 1.12 27.04 39.46
N GLU A 918 1.51 25.87 39.95
CA GLU A 918 2.68 25.15 39.41
C GLU A 918 2.27 24.29 38.20
N ARG A 919 1.01 23.87 38.13
CA ARG A 919 0.51 22.98 37.08
C ARG A 919 -0.94 23.27 36.72
N ALA A 920 -1.28 23.03 35.46
CA ALA A 920 -2.65 22.92 34.99
C ALA A 920 -2.91 21.50 34.49
N TYR A 921 -3.91 20.84 35.06
CA TYR A 921 -4.44 19.58 34.58
C TYR A 921 -5.70 19.84 33.76
N LEU A 922 -5.76 19.28 32.56
CA LEU A 922 -6.90 19.44 31.64
C LEU A 922 -7.53 18.09 31.35
N LEU A 923 -8.86 18.06 31.33
CA LEU A 923 -9.63 16.95 30.77
C LEU A 923 -10.18 17.40 29.42
N LEU A 924 -9.69 16.79 28.35
CA LEU A 924 -10.01 17.09 26.97
C LEU A 924 -10.75 15.90 26.33
N ALA A 925 -11.50 16.13 25.26
CA ALA A 925 -12.07 15.07 24.43
C ALA A 925 -12.32 15.59 23.01
N GLY A 926 -12.18 14.72 22.02
CA GLY A 926 -12.38 15.13 20.64
C GLY A 926 -12.06 14.04 19.62
N SER A 927 -12.10 14.40 18.34
CA SER A 927 -11.81 13.50 17.23
C SER A 927 -10.39 13.74 16.68
N THR A 928 -9.90 12.76 15.92
CA THR A 928 -8.74 12.87 15.01
C THR A 928 -8.78 11.68 14.06
N ASN A 929 -7.90 11.64 13.07
CA ASN A 929 -7.82 10.55 12.12
C ASN A 929 -6.39 10.34 11.59
N SER A 930 -6.19 9.29 10.80
CA SER A 930 -4.87 8.90 10.29
C SER A 930 -4.24 9.96 9.39
N MET A 931 -5.02 10.73 8.64
CA MET A 931 -4.49 11.79 7.78
C MET A 931 -4.12 13.06 8.55
N GLN A 932 -4.70 13.26 9.75
CA GLN A 932 -4.30 14.33 10.67
C GLN A 932 -3.15 13.90 11.59
N SER A 933 -2.36 12.89 11.22
CA SER A 933 -1.27 12.36 12.05
C SER A 933 0.02 13.19 11.98
N ARG A 934 0.71 13.30 13.12
CA ARG A 934 2.00 14.02 13.28
C ARG A 934 1.91 15.51 12.91
N ILE A 935 0.71 16.08 13.02
CA ILE A 935 0.42 17.50 12.84
C ILE A 935 -0.42 17.99 14.03
N ALA A 936 -0.25 19.26 14.42
CA ALA A 936 -1.04 19.83 15.51
C ALA A 936 -2.53 19.87 15.14
N ASN A 937 -3.34 19.06 15.81
CA ASN A 937 -4.80 19.00 15.66
C ASN A 937 -5.46 20.19 16.36
N GLY A 938 -4.96 20.51 17.55
CA GLY A 938 -5.31 21.71 18.31
C GLY A 938 -4.14 22.21 19.14
N ARG A 939 -4.33 23.32 19.84
CA ARG A 939 -3.30 23.95 20.68
C ARG A 939 -3.91 24.53 21.94
N VAL A 940 -3.21 24.33 23.05
CA VAL A 940 -3.50 24.99 24.33
C VAL A 940 -2.44 26.05 24.58
N THR A 941 -2.88 27.29 24.77
CA THR A 941 -2.00 28.43 25.09
C THR A 941 -2.37 29.01 26.45
N ILE A 942 -1.47 28.90 27.42
CA ILE A 942 -1.56 29.63 28.69
C ILE A 942 -0.84 30.96 28.53
N THR A 943 -1.53 32.07 28.80
CA THR A 943 -0.94 33.41 28.81
C THR A 943 -0.84 33.91 30.25
N TYR A 944 0.31 34.48 30.61
CA TYR A 944 0.55 35.12 31.90
C TYR A 944 0.21 36.61 31.84
N THR A 945 0.06 37.27 33.00
CA THR A 945 -0.28 38.70 33.06
C THR A 945 0.83 39.59 32.48
N ASP A 946 2.08 39.12 32.50
CA ASP A 946 3.24 39.77 31.87
C ASP A 946 3.29 39.63 30.34
N GLY A 947 2.36 38.88 29.75
CA GLY A 947 2.24 38.64 28.30
C GLY A 947 3.05 37.45 27.78
N THR A 948 3.87 36.79 28.61
CA THR A 948 4.56 35.55 28.23
C THR A 948 3.56 34.38 28.10
N LYS A 949 3.95 33.33 27.37
CA LYS A 949 3.06 32.21 27.02
C LYS A 949 3.71 30.85 27.24
N GLN A 950 2.91 29.88 27.66
CA GLN A 950 3.20 28.46 27.61
C GLN A 950 2.29 27.82 26.55
N ILE A 951 2.86 27.06 25.60
CA ILE A 951 2.13 26.47 24.47
C ILE A 951 2.27 24.95 24.52
N GLN A 952 1.16 24.25 24.33
CA GLN A 952 1.12 22.80 24.19
C GLN A 952 0.29 22.41 22.97
N ASP A 953 0.95 21.83 21.97
CA ASP A 953 0.29 21.29 20.78
C ASP A 953 -0.31 19.91 21.07
N LEU A 954 -1.48 19.66 20.50
CA LEU A 954 -2.21 18.40 20.55
C LEU A 954 -1.93 17.68 19.22
N ILE A 955 -0.97 16.75 19.21
CA ILE A 955 -0.48 16.04 18.03
C ILE A 955 -0.72 14.55 18.25
N ASN A 956 -1.42 13.87 17.35
CA ASN A 956 -1.54 12.42 17.41
C ASN A 956 -0.34 11.72 16.76
N PRO A 957 0.10 10.59 17.32
CA PRO A 957 -0.46 9.92 18.51
C PRO A 957 0.12 10.41 19.86
N GLU A 958 1.11 11.31 19.87
CA GLU A 958 1.92 11.60 21.06
C GLU A 958 1.18 12.37 22.17
N THR A 959 0.46 13.44 21.83
CA THR A 959 -0.22 14.36 22.75
C THR A 959 -1.69 14.58 22.43
N TRP A 960 -2.28 13.79 21.52
CA TRP A 960 -3.70 13.81 21.18
C TRP A 960 -4.21 12.40 20.84
N CYS A 961 -5.43 12.07 21.27
CA CYS A 961 -6.06 10.78 20.97
C CYS A 961 -7.55 10.92 20.61
N PRO A 962 -8.05 10.08 19.68
CA PRO A 962 -9.47 10.07 19.33
C PRO A 962 -10.31 9.54 20.50
N ILE A 963 -11.47 10.15 20.74
CA ILE A 963 -12.39 9.82 21.84
C ILE A 963 -12.90 8.37 21.76
N GLU A 964 -13.08 7.82 20.56
CA GLU A 964 -13.79 6.57 20.31
C GLU A 964 -12.92 5.32 20.26
N GLN A 965 -11.60 5.43 20.17
CA GLN A 965 -10.73 4.27 19.98
C GLN A 965 -9.35 4.43 20.63
N ASP A 966 -8.72 3.31 20.97
CA ASP A 966 -7.35 3.25 21.48
C ASP A 966 -6.32 2.99 20.37
N TYR A 967 -5.11 3.55 20.50
CA TYR A 967 -4.05 3.34 19.52
C TYR A 967 -3.53 1.90 19.52
N PHE A 968 -3.40 1.31 18.33
CA PHE A 968 -2.59 0.12 18.13
C PHE A 968 -1.11 0.51 18.18
N THR A 969 -0.32 -0.21 18.97
CA THR A 969 1.12 0.02 19.10
C THR A 969 1.85 -1.30 19.08
N ASP A 970 3.00 -1.34 18.41
CA ASP A 970 3.90 -2.49 18.40
C ASP A 970 5.37 -2.06 18.51
N THR A 971 6.28 -3.03 18.37
CA THR A 971 7.73 -2.77 18.35
C THR A 971 8.29 -2.65 16.93
N LEU A 972 7.41 -2.60 15.92
CA LEU A 972 7.72 -2.63 14.50
C LEU A 972 7.28 -1.31 13.85
N ALA A 973 6.11 -1.27 13.22
CA ALA A 973 5.64 -0.14 12.43
C ALA A 973 4.92 0.95 13.25
N PHE A 974 4.27 0.57 14.35
CA PHE A 974 3.43 1.48 15.16
C PHE A 974 4.05 1.74 16.51
N LYS A 975 5.35 2.04 16.50
CA LYS A 975 6.09 2.40 17.71
C LYS A 975 5.76 3.83 18.13
N MET A 976 5.52 4.01 19.42
CA MET A 976 5.39 5.33 20.02
C MET A 976 6.76 5.88 20.49
N HIS A 977 7.02 7.16 20.25
CA HIS A 977 8.21 7.85 20.75
C HIS A 977 8.05 8.35 22.19
N GLN A 978 6.80 8.49 22.64
CA GLN A 978 6.42 8.88 24.00
C GLN A 978 5.42 7.86 24.57
N PRO A 979 5.29 7.73 25.90
CA PRO A 979 4.19 6.99 26.50
C PRO A 979 2.83 7.43 25.94
N LYS A 980 1.86 6.51 25.84
CA LYS A 980 0.49 6.84 25.39
C LYS A 980 -0.10 7.99 26.22
N PRO A 981 -1.01 8.82 25.66
CA PRO A 981 -1.72 9.81 26.45
C PRO A 981 -2.52 9.17 27.60
N TRP A 982 -2.61 9.87 28.74
CA TRP A 982 -3.48 9.44 29.84
C TRP A 982 -4.95 9.60 29.44
N ARG A 983 -5.78 8.60 29.75
CA ARG A 983 -7.18 8.58 29.32
C ARG A 983 -8.14 8.32 30.47
N LEU A 984 -9.25 9.06 30.50
CA LEU A 984 -10.41 8.84 31.37
C LEU A 984 -11.50 8.12 30.58
N HIS A 985 -11.83 6.88 30.96
CA HIS A 985 -12.96 6.17 30.39
C HIS A 985 -14.29 6.74 30.89
N PHE A 986 -15.13 7.27 29.99
CA PHE A 986 -16.34 7.98 30.41
C PHE A 986 -17.42 7.09 31.00
N LYS A 987 -17.41 5.79 30.71
CA LYS A 987 -18.38 4.84 31.28
C LYS A 987 -18.05 4.43 32.72
N THR A 988 -16.76 4.36 33.08
CA THR A 988 -16.34 3.88 34.41
C THR A 988 -15.67 4.92 35.31
N GLY A 989 -15.21 6.04 34.74
CA GLY A 989 -14.42 7.05 35.44
C GLY A 989 -12.97 6.63 35.73
N TYR A 990 -12.52 5.50 35.16
CA TYR A 990 -11.17 4.99 35.37
C TYR A 990 -10.18 5.73 34.48
N VAL A 991 -9.06 6.16 35.08
CA VAL A 991 -7.95 6.84 34.41
C VAL A 991 -6.76 5.89 34.27
N SER A 992 -6.24 5.77 33.05
CA SER A 992 -5.08 4.93 32.73
C SER A 992 -4.29 5.48 31.54
N GLN A 993 -2.98 5.27 31.56
CA GLN A 993 -2.11 5.45 30.40
C GLN A 993 -2.14 4.23 29.45
N ASP A 994 -2.67 3.11 29.92
CA ASP A 994 -2.90 1.89 29.15
C ASP A 994 -4.36 1.46 29.30
N LEU A 995 -5.26 2.28 28.77
CA LEU A 995 -6.70 2.05 28.86
C LEU A 995 -7.13 0.80 28.07
N GLY A 996 -6.45 0.50 26.95
CA GLY A 996 -6.71 -0.69 26.15
C GLY A 996 -6.56 -1.98 26.96
N SER A 997 -5.51 -2.11 27.77
CA SER A 997 -5.32 -3.27 28.65
C SER A 997 -6.42 -3.37 29.72
N TYR A 998 -6.84 -2.25 30.32
CA TYR A 998 -7.92 -2.22 31.31
C TYR A 998 -9.26 -2.67 30.70
N LEU A 999 -9.56 -2.25 29.47
CA LEU A 999 -10.76 -2.62 28.73
C LEU A 999 -10.65 -3.96 27.99
N GLN A 1000 -9.49 -4.63 28.07
CA GLN A 1000 -9.20 -5.88 27.39
C GLN A 1000 -9.32 -5.80 25.86
N ILE A 1001 -9.01 -4.63 25.29
CA ILE A 1001 -8.96 -4.39 23.85
C ILE A 1001 -7.76 -5.14 23.25
N LYS A 1002 -8.00 -5.95 22.20
CA LYS A 1002 -7.00 -6.81 21.55
C LYS A 1002 -7.02 -6.63 20.04
N GLY A 1003 -5.91 -6.95 19.39
CA GLY A 1003 -5.79 -6.89 17.93
C GLY A 1003 -5.56 -5.47 17.39
N VAL A 1004 -5.41 -5.40 16.07
CA VAL A 1004 -5.26 -4.14 15.33
C VAL A 1004 -6.61 -3.47 15.07
N TYR A 1005 -7.60 -4.26 14.64
CA TYR A 1005 -9.00 -3.85 14.56
C TYR A 1005 -9.75 -4.15 15.85
N GLY A 1006 -10.95 -3.60 16.00
CA GLY A 1006 -11.76 -3.79 17.20
C GLY A 1006 -11.26 -2.98 18.41
N ARG A 1007 -10.63 -1.82 18.15
CA ARG A 1007 -10.04 -0.96 19.17
C ARG A 1007 -10.96 0.15 19.66
N GLU A 1008 -12.25 0.03 19.37
CA GLU A 1008 -13.27 0.94 19.86
C GLU A 1008 -13.32 0.91 21.40
N ILE A 1009 -13.41 2.09 21.99
CA ILE A 1009 -13.64 2.30 23.42
C ILE A 1009 -15.14 2.47 23.60
N GLU A 1010 -15.81 1.44 24.11
CA GLU A 1010 -17.25 1.49 24.37
C GLU A 1010 -17.60 2.64 25.33
N GLY A 1011 -18.37 3.64 24.87
CA GLY A 1011 -18.71 4.83 25.66
C GLY A 1011 -17.69 5.97 25.57
N GLY A 1012 -16.55 5.74 24.90
CA GLY A 1012 -15.51 6.74 24.67
C GLY A 1012 -14.65 7.06 25.89
N ALA A 1013 -13.56 7.79 25.64
CA ALA A 1013 -12.66 8.25 26.69
C ALA A 1013 -12.07 9.64 26.40
N GLY A 1014 -12.01 10.48 27.41
CA GLY A 1014 -11.29 11.76 27.37
C GLY A 1014 -9.79 11.57 27.56
N MET A 1015 -9.00 12.56 27.14
CA MET A 1015 -7.57 12.65 27.36
C MET A 1015 -7.26 13.58 28.53
N LEU A 1016 -6.29 13.22 29.35
CA LEU A 1016 -5.75 14.09 30.39
C LEU A 1016 -4.41 14.67 29.94
N LEU A 1017 -4.25 15.97 30.15
CA LEU A 1017 -3.02 16.71 29.86
C LEU A 1017 -2.49 17.37 31.13
N ASP A 1018 -1.18 17.27 31.35
CA ASP A 1018 -0.47 17.85 32.49
C ASP A 1018 0.49 18.93 31.95
N ILE A 1019 0.18 20.20 32.22
CA ILE A 1019 0.96 21.33 31.75
C ILE A 1019 1.72 21.91 32.94
N LEU A 1020 3.05 21.87 32.87
CA LEU A 1020 3.91 22.58 33.81
C LEU A 1020 3.79 24.10 33.59
N LEU A 1021 3.59 24.85 34.68
CA LEU A 1021 3.45 26.30 34.67
C LEU A 1021 4.60 26.95 35.45
N ASP A 1022 4.94 28.18 35.07
CA ASP A 1022 5.80 29.04 35.88
C ASP A 1022 5.07 29.52 37.13
N ALA A 1023 5.42 28.92 38.27
CA ALA A 1023 4.86 29.22 39.58
C ALA A 1023 5.06 30.68 40.03
N HIS A 1024 6.04 31.39 39.46
CA HIS A 1024 6.34 32.77 39.84
C HIS A 1024 5.56 33.80 39.03
N LYS A 1025 4.79 33.35 38.04
CA LYS A 1025 4.00 34.22 37.16
C LYS A 1025 2.52 34.09 37.43
N GLU A 1026 1.84 35.22 37.42
CA GLU A 1026 0.40 35.27 37.56
C GLU A 1026 -0.28 34.87 36.24
N LEU A 1027 -1.21 33.91 36.32
CA LEU A 1027 -1.97 33.42 35.18
C LEU A 1027 -3.00 34.45 34.73
N LYS A 1028 -3.24 34.53 33.41
CA LYS A 1028 -4.23 35.43 32.80
C LYS A 1028 -5.31 34.68 32.03
N THR A 1029 -4.92 33.83 31.08
CA THR A 1029 -5.88 33.09 30.24
C THR A 1029 -5.36 31.72 29.82
N LEU A 1030 -6.30 30.79 29.59
CA LEU A 1030 -6.11 29.60 28.77
C LEU A 1030 -6.90 29.80 27.47
N THR A 1031 -6.24 29.60 26.32
CA THR A 1031 -6.91 29.53 25.02
C THR A 1031 -6.77 28.10 24.48
N LEU A 1032 -7.90 27.51 24.08
CA LEU A 1032 -7.94 26.27 23.31
C LEU A 1032 -8.32 26.64 21.87
N GLU A 1033 -7.54 26.22 20.89
CA GLU A 1033 -7.78 26.46 19.46
C GLU A 1033 -7.70 25.15 18.67
N THR A 1034 -8.57 24.96 17.69
CA THR A 1034 -8.49 23.87 16.71
C THR A 1034 -7.73 24.35 15.48
N LEU A 1035 -6.78 23.55 15.01
CA LEU A 1035 -5.87 23.90 13.91
C LEU A 1035 -6.02 23.02 12.67
N SER A 1036 -6.71 21.89 12.78
CA SER A 1036 -6.87 20.91 11.70
C SER A 1036 -8.31 20.86 11.21
N ASN A 1037 -8.49 20.68 9.90
CA ASN A 1037 -9.79 20.38 9.33
C ASN A 1037 -10.26 18.99 9.80
N ASP A 1038 -11.56 18.71 9.71
CA ASP A 1038 -12.16 17.41 10.02
C ASP A 1038 -12.00 16.95 11.49
N VAL A 1039 -11.57 17.86 12.37
CA VAL A 1039 -11.28 17.60 13.78
C VAL A 1039 -12.14 18.49 14.68
N VAL A 1040 -12.59 17.91 15.79
CA VAL A 1040 -13.26 18.63 16.87
C VAL A 1040 -12.43 18.45 18.14
N VAL A 1041 -12.04 19.54 18.80
CA VAL A 1041 -11.27 19.52 20.05
C VAL A 1041 -12.09 20.18 21.15
N GLY A 1042 -12.30 19.47 22.25
CA GLY A 1042 -13.13 19.96 23.35
C GLY A 1042 -12.42 19.96 24.70
N LEU A 1043 -12.76 20.97 25.51
CA LEU A 1043 -12.34 21.08 26.90
C LEU A 1043 -13.52 20.80 27.83
N ILE A 1044 -13.39 19.74 28.63
CA ILE A 1044 -14.38 19.35 29.63
C ILE A 1044 -14.11 20.11 30.94
N ALA A 1045 -12.86 20.11 31.42
CA ALA A 1045 -12.51 20.66 32.73
C ALA A 1045 -11.05 21.12 32.84
N ILE A 1046 -10.81 22.06 33.75
CA ILE A 1046 -9.48 22.55 34.15
C ILE A 1046 -9.34 22.42 35.67
N THR A 1047 -8.17 21.98 36.12
CA THR A 1047 -7.79 21.98 37.54
C THR A 1047 -6.40 22.58 37.70
N LEU A 1048 -6.26 23.57 38.58
CA LEU A 1048 -4.98 24.20 38.88
C LEU A 1048 -4.39 23.64 40.17
N GLN A 1049 -3.15 23.17 40.14
CA GLN A 1049 -2.41 22.84 41.36
C GLN A 1049 -1.76 24.12 41.90
N ARG A 1050 -2.34 24.65 42.98
CA ARG A 1050 -1.86 25.87 43.63
C ARG A 1050 -0.53 25.62 44.33
N ILE A 1051 0.25 26.68 44.51
CA ILE A 1051 1.49 26.64 45.29
C ILE A 1051 1.11 26.56 46.77
N ASN A 1052 1.84 25.75 47.55
CA ASN A 1052 1.74 25.78 49.01
C ASN A 1052 2.01 27.20 49.50
N LYS A 1053 1.05 27.78 50.23
CA LYS A 1053 1.21 29.11 50.84
C LYS A 1053 2.30 29.14 51.89
#